data_AF-A0A9D6RR51-F1
#
_entry.id   AF-A0A9D6RR51-F1
#
_cell.length_a   1.000
_cell.length_b   1.000
_cell.length_c   1.000
_cell.angle_alpha   90.00
_cell.angle_beta   90.00
_cell.angle_gamma   90.00
#
_symmetry.space_group_name_H-M   'P 1'
#
loop_
_entity.id
_entity.type
_entity.pdbx_description
1 polymer ?
#
loop_
_entity_poly.entity_id
_entity_poly.type
_entity_poly.pdbx_seq_one_letter_code
_entity_poly.pdbx_strand_id
1 'polypeptide(L)'
;MPGVGKKDQQYIDRAFDLAYFIHANKGIALCVAEEAWCKLEQALGNQDKRRYYRLGARQRRTKIGLKEEHLLQCLVYAESDPWERCTEHGDSPYPLSEEDMTIRFIKHLVRITVRRNSFYTTLGISRLLYEYGTSEVRQMYDVLMQDPTRFKDNPYWRKQKRVLIDELRERFRDMIRIVETPQREERFLAQPITRRLINFVNECLRRFTPWDTVCPQQLDPAKGSPAFAFSKKADPDDEYPVETNRIHTILHPDCFSRLLASLGFDSPNNRLAVPQFFYSHGGEPRGDRFHPPKLEEEDYIRLRRTREERASRRKVFLARRLRVYVDGLERACFDPRRTPRIQLDVGAEADVIEVRDEDPQGELVLATLLVRSYQIAPGESFRDWAVLESGQKITIRLMPIRDASEEIEGAHVEIRYTETQPMQAIRSLAQRVWFGLADRPQRSHEVTGGLKPGYSWLAKAAAVVALVVAAFVLVRLQRRPPQIEAPTPPRATLPTTPKIEPAAPTSPASPPVPPTRPESSPLIARATWNIDPEAALGAVRIEATRGEATTVDLSRPQTALRISVPVEDEAGHAYSRYRVTLMSAEKPIWKHTLRAPETSSGKRRHVLSVILYPQRLSEKGRYAAQVEGHTSSGWHRLGQVSLNLTER
;
A
#
# COMPACT_ATOMS: atom_id res chain seq x y z
N MET A 1 -23.32 22.87 3.03
CA MET A 1 -22.61 21.58 3.18
C MET A 1 -22.39 21.36 4.67
N PRO A 2 -22.72 20.20 5.25
CA PRO A 2 -22.33 19.92 6.64
C PRO A 2 -20.80 20.03 6.74
N GLY A 3 -20.26 20.69 7.76
CA GLY A 3 -18.80 20.83 7.95
C GLY A 3 -18.10 19.47 8.08
N VAL A 4 -16.78 19.43 7.85
CA VAL A 4 -15.98 18.23 8.13
C VAL A 4 -16.06 17.93 9.63
N GLY A 5 -16.31 16.67 9.99
CA GLY A 5 -16.37 16.31 11.41
C GLY A 5 -15.04 16.61 12.08
N LYS A 6 -15.06 17.14 13.31
CA LYS A 6 -13.83 17.50 14.06
C LYS A 6 -12.79 16.36 14.11
N LYS A 7 -13.26 15.11 14.22
CA LYS A 7 -12.42 13.91 14.20
C LYS A 7 -11.74 13.70 12.84
N ASP A 8 -12.49 13.85 11.75
CA ASP A 8 -11.96 13.72 10.38
C ASP A 8 -10.92 14.82 10.10
N GLN A 9 -11.18 16.05 10.54
CA GLN A 9 -10.22 17.15 10.41
C GLN A 9 -8.91 16.83 11.14
N GLN A 10 -8.97 16.34 12.38
CA GLN A 10 -7.78 15.92 13.13
C GLN A 10 -6.98 14.81 12.44
N TYR A 11 -7.66 13.87 11.78
CA TYR A 11 -7.00 12.81 11.02
C TYR A 11 -6.32 13.33 9.75
N ILE A 12 -7.00 14.21 9.01
CA ILE A 12 -6.43 14.88 7.85
C ILE A 12 -5.18 15.66 8.26
N ASP A 13 -5.28 16.47 9.32
CA ASP A 13 -4.18 17.30 9.82
C ASP A 13 -2.96 16.46 10.17
N ARG A 14 -3.15 15.40 10.97
CA ARG A 14 -2.05 14.51 11.37
C ARG A 14 -1.43 13.76 10.19
N ALA A 15 -2.25 13.28 9.26
CA ALA A 15 -1.75 12.59 8.07
C ALA A 15 -0.96 13.54 7.18
N PHE A 16 -1.47 14.76 6.97
CA PHE A 16 -0.79 15.80 6.21
C PHE A 16 0.51 16.24 6.87
N ASP A 17 0.50 16.54 8.16
CA ASP A 17 1.68 16.98 8.92
C ASP A 17 2.80 15.96 8.85
N LEU A 18 2.48 14.67 9.03
CA LEU A 18 3.46 13.59 8.94
C LEU A 18 3.97 13.41 7.50
N ALA A 19 3.09 13.48 6.50
CA ALA A 19 3.49 13.39 5.10
C ALA A 19 4.35 14.59 4.68
N TYR A 20 4.04 15.79 5.17
CA TYR A 20 4.81 17.00 4.91
C TYR A 20 6.18 16.93 5.59
N PHE A 21 6.27 16.42 6.82
CA PHE A 21 7.55 16.16 7.47
C PHE A 21 8.44 15.24 6.62
N ILE A 22 7.86 14.18 6.03
CA ILE A 22 8.59 13.23 5.19
C ILE A 22 9.05 13.86 3.86
N HIS A 23 8.19 14.61 3.17
CA HIS A 23 8.41 15.04 1.78
C HIS A 23 8.78 16.51 1.59
N ALA A 24 8.51 17.37 2.58
CA ALA A 24 8.66 18.83 2.54
C ALA A 24 8.02 19.49 1.31
N ASN A 25 6.88 18.98 0.88
CA ASN A 25 6.18 19.45 -0.30
C ASN A 25 4.67 19.34 -0.05
N LYS A 26 3.96 20.48 -0.03
CA LYS A 26 2.52 20.53 0.27
C LYS A 26 1.71 19.63 -0.68
N GLY A 27 2.03 19.65 -1.98
CA GLY A 27 1.31 18.86 -2.99
C GLY A 27 1.46 17.35 -2.78
N ILE A 28 2.70 16.87 -2.60
CA ILE A 28 2.97 15.45 -2.33
C ILE A 28 2.34 15.03 -1.00
N ALA A 29 2.48 15.85 0.04
CA ALA A 29 1.92 15.59 1.35
C ALA A 29 0.39 15.47 1.33
N LEU A 30 -0.30 16.36 0.61
CA LEU A 30 -1.75 16.27 0.39
C LEU A 30 -2.14 14.98 -0.32
N CYS A 31 -1.42 14.60 -1.38
CA CYS A 31 -1.69 13.35 -2.08
C CYS A 31 -1.50 12.11 -1.19
N VAL A 32 -0.42 12.07 -0.39
CA VAL A 32 -0.16 10.98 0.56
C VAL A 32 -1.26 10.92 1.63
N ALA A 33 -1.64 12.07 2.20
CA ALA A 33 -2.70 12.14 3.20
C ALA A 33 -4.07 11.73 2.62
N GLU A 34 -4.39 12.18 1.40
CA GLU A 34 -5.60 11.81 0.65
C GLU A 34 -5.72 10.30 0.48
N GLU A 35 -4.65 9.65 -0.02
CA GLU A 35 -4.63 8.21 -0.25
C GLU A 35 -4.70 7.41 1.06
N ALA A 36 -3.90 7.80 2.07
CA ALA A 36 -3.88 7.13 3.36
C ALA A 36 -5.25 7.21 4.05
N TRP A 37 -5.88 8.39 4.06
CA TRP A 37 -7.18 8.61 4.68
C TRP A 37 -8.31 7.87 3.93
N CYS A 38 -8.27 7.84 2.60
CA CYS A 38 -9.22 7.05 1.81
C CYS A 38 -9.13 5.54 2.05
N LYS A 39 -7.93 5.02 2.35
CA LYS A 39 -7.69 3.58 2.62
C LYS A 39 -8.01 3.19 4.07
N LEU A 40 -8.10 4.15 4.99
CA LEU A 40 -8.32 3.90 6.42
C LEU A 40 -9.58 3.08 6.70
N GLU A 41 -10.72 3.41 6.08
CA GLU A 41 -11.98 2.67 6.28
C GLU A 41 -11.85 1.19 5.90
N GLN A 42 -11.14 0.91 4.80
CA GLN A 42 -10.94 -0.45 4.32
C GLN A 42 -10.02 -1.22 5.28
N ALA A 43 -8.96 -0.56 5.76
CA ALA A 43 -8.04 -1.15 6.73
C ALA A 43 -8.71 -1.42 8.09
N LEU A 44 -9.58 -0.53 8.56
CA LEU A 44 -10.36 -0.68 9.80
C LEU A 44 -11.34 -1.85 9.71
N GLY A 45 -12.12 -1.92 8.63
CA GLY A 45 -13.09 -3.00 8.40
C GLY A 45 -12.44 -4.38 8.36
N ASN A 46 -11.13 -4.46 8.10
CA ASN A 46 -10.34 -5.68 8.11
C ASN A 46 -9.80 -6.03 9.52
N GLN A 47 -9.54 -5.03 10.38
CA GLN A 47 -9.11 -5.28 11.76
C GLN A 47 -10.25 -5.68 12.69
N ASP A 48 -11.40 -5.01 12.64
CA ASP A 48 -12.53 -5.28 13.56
C ASP A 48 -13.02 -6.73 13.50
N LYS A 49 -12.94 -7.33 12.31
CA LYS A 49 -13.40 -8.70 12.07
C LYS A 49 -12.48 -9.77 12.68
N ARG A 50 -11.26 -9.40 13.12
CA ARG A 50 -10.35 -10.30 13.84
C ARG A 50 -10.91 -10.70 15.21
N ARG A 51 -11.83 -9.93 15.78
CA ARG A 51 -12.52 -10.28 17.03
C ARG A 51 -13.28 -11.60 16.96
N TYR A 52 -13.71 -12.03 15.77
CA TYR A 52 -14.46 -13.27 15.58
C TYR A 52 -13.60 -14.54 15.56
N TYR A 53 -12.27 -14.44 15.50
CA TYR A 53 -11.39 -15.60 15.60
C TYR A 53 -11.11 -15.94 17.07
N ARG A 54 -11.78 -16.99 17.57
CA ARG A 54 -11.41 -17.67 18.82
C ARG A 54 -10.15 -18.49 18.56
N LEU A 55 -9.02 -18.03 19.08
CA LEU A 55 -7.81 -18.85 19.12
C LEU A 55 -8.06 -20.03 20.07
N GLY A 56 -7.56 -21.21 19.70
CA GLY A 56 -7.53 -22.35 20.62
C GLY A 56 -6.73 -21.98 21.87
N ALA A 57 -7.08 -22.58 23.03
CA ALA A 57 -6.54 -22.24 24.35
C ALA A 57 -4.99 -22.24 24.50
N ARG A 58 -4.25 -22.72 23.49
CA ARG A 58 -2.78 -22.75 23.48
C ARG A 58 -2.11 -21.69 22.61
N GLN A 59 -2.85 -20.95 21.79
CA GLN A 59 -2.27 -19.98 20.85
C GLN A 59 -2.41 -18.56 21.38
N ARG A 60 -1.27 -17.98 21.77
CA ARG A 60 -1.19 -16.56 22.15
C ARG A 60 -1.24 -15.69 20.89
N ARG A 61 -1.95 -14.55 20.95
CA ARG A 61 -1.96 -13.56 19.87
C ARG A 61 -0.57 -12.93 19.76
N THR A 62 0.11 -13.15 18.64
CA THR A 62 1.32 -12.42 18.27
C THR A 62 1.01 -11.15 17.48
N LYS A 63 -0.26 -10.90 17.18
CA LYS A 63 -0.72 -9.82 16.30
C LYS A 63 -1.08 -8.59 17.11
N ILE A 64 -0.51 -7.46 16.74
CA ILE A 64 -0.87 -6.16 17.31
C ILE A 64 -2.14 -5.65 16.63
N GLY A 65 -3.22 -5.52 17.38
CA GLY A 65 -4.36 -4.69 17.00
C GLY A 65 -3.92 -3.23 17.03
N LEU A 66 -4.13 -2.50 15.94
CA LEU A 66 -3.77 -1.10 15.87
C LEU A 66 -5.04 -0.27 16.02
N LYS A 67 -4.97 0.83 16.76
CA LYS A 67 -6.07 1.80 16.77
C LYS A 67 -6.16 2.48 15.40
N GLU A 68 -7.27 3.17 15.17
CA GLU A 68 -7.54 3.91 13.94
C GLU A 68 -6.41 4.89 13.60
N GLU A 69 -5.89 5.59 14.60
CA GLU A 69 -4.82 6.58 14.45
C GLU A 69 -3.50 5.91 14.06
N HIS A 70 -3.16 4.79 14.70
CA HIS A 70 -1.95 4.04 14.36
C HIS A 70 -2.05 3.42 12.96
N LEU A 71 -3.24 2.96 12.55
CA LEU A 71 -3.49 2.48 11.19
C LEU A 71 -3.28 3.58 10.16
N LEU A 72 -3.84 4.77 10.40
CA LEU A 72 -3.65 5.92 9.52
C LEU A 72 -2.17 6.30 9.40
N GLN A 73 -1.44 6.32 10.51
CA GLN A 73 0.01 6.56 10.52
C GLN A 73 0.76 5.52 9.68
N CYS A 74 0.45 4.23 9.82
CA CYS A 74 1.04 3.18 8.98
C CYS A 74 0.70 3.35 7.50
N LEU A 75 -0.52 3.77 7.17
CA LEU A 75 -0.92 4.04 5.78
C LEU A 75 -0.14 5.24 5.22
N VAL A 76 0.10 6.29 5.99
CA VAL A 76 0.98 7.42 5.55
C VAL A 76 2.38 6.92 5.21
N TYR A 77 2.96 6.00 5.99
CA TYR A 77 4.27 5.43 5.68
C TYR A 77 4.28 4.62 4.39
N ALA A 78 3.21 3.84 4.16
CA ALA A 78 3.04 3.03 2.97
C ALA A 78 2.84 3.89 1.72
N GLU A 79 1.94 4.89 1.77
CA GLU A 79 1.68 5.80 0.66
C GLU A 79 2.86 6.72 0.36
N SER A 80 3.72 7.00 1.34
CA SER A 80 4.94 7.80 1.13
C SER A 80 6.04 7.04 0.37
N ASP A 81 6.11 5.72 0.50
CA ASP A 81 7.22 4.91 -0.02
C ASP A 81 7.40 5.00 -1.55
N PRO A 82 6.33 4.95 -2.39
CA PRO A 82 6.48 5.15 -3.82
C PRO A 82 7.02 6.53 -4.21
N TRP A 83 6.71 7.58 -3.45
CA TRP A 83 7.24 8.92 -3.71
C TRP A 83 8.72 9.02 -3.33
N GLU A 84 9.08 8.48 -2.18
CA GLU A 84 10.48 8.40 -1.72
C GLU A 84 11.35 7.66 -2.73
N ARG A 85 10.96 6.45 -3.13
CA ARG A 85 11.70 5.64 -4.10
C ARG A 85 11.93 6.39 -5.39
N CYS A 86 10.92 7.03 -5.97
CA CYS A 86 11.13 7.81 -7.20
C CYS A 86 12.13 8.94 -7.00
N THR A 87 12.12 9.62 -5.85
CA THR A 87 13.10 10.69 -5.61
C THR A 87 14.52 10.19 -5.31
N GLU A 88 14.69 8.99 -4.75
CA GLU A 88 16.01 8.38 -4.53
C GLU A 88 16.70 7.94 -5.81
N HIS A 89 15.93 7.48 -6.80
CA HIS A 89 16.49 6.98 -8.07
C HIS A 89 16.89 8.09 -9.05
N GLY A 90 16.85 9.36 -8.61
CA GLY A 90 17.16 10.53 -9.44
C GLY A 90 15.99 11.05 -10.27
N ASP A 91 14.78 10.49 -10.09
CA ASP A 91 13.61 10.87 -10.87
C ASP A 91 12.97 12.20 -10.48
N SER A 92 13.41 12.77 -9.35
CA SER A 92 12.86 14.01 -8.85
C SER A 92 13.59 15.21 -9.41
N PRO A 93 12.88 16.30 -9.76
CA PRO A 93 13.53 17.58 -10.06
C PRO A 93 14.23 18.17 -8.83
N TYR A 94 13.97 17.64 -7.64
CA TYR A 94 14.52 18.13 -6.39
C TYR A 94 15.70 17.25 -5.95
N PRO A 95 16.88 17.83 -5.67
CA PRO A 95 18.00 17.06 -5.17
C PRO A 95 17.67 16.47 -3.80
N LEU A 96 18.27 15.31 -3.52
CA LEU A 96 18.09 14.58 -2.26
C LEU A 96 19.05 15.19 -1.23
N SER A 97 18.56 15.53 -0.04
CA SER A 97 19.42 16.01 1.04
C SER A 97 19.80 14.86 2.00
N GLU A 98 20.82 15.05 2.83
CA GLU A 98 21.18 14.08 3.88
C GLU A 98 20.05 13.93 4.91
N GLU A 99 19.38 15.05 5.21
CA GLU A 99 18.19 15.08 6.07
C GLU A 99 17.04 14.25 5.50
N ASP A 100 16.79 14.32 4.17
CA ASP A 100 15.82 13.46 3.50
C ASP A 100 16.13 11.98 3.73
N MET A 101 17.39 11.59 3.53
CA MET A 101 17.81 10.19 3.66
C MET A 101 17.74 9.71 5.10
N THR A 102 18.10 10.56 6.07
CA THR A 102 17.96 10.24 7.49
C THR A 102 16.50 10.04 7.88
N ILE A 103 15.59 10.93 7.45
CA ILE A 103 14.14 10.77 7.70
C ILE A 103 13.64 9.45 7.13
N ARG A 104 13.99 9.14 5.88
CA ARG A 104 13.51 7.94 5.18
C ARG A 104 14.07 6.66 5.79
N PHE A 105 15.35 6.66 6.16
CA PHE A 105 15.98 5.55 6.87
C PHE A 105 15.25 5.26 8.18
N ILE A 106 15.06 6.29 9.01
CA ILE A 106 14.36 6.14 10.30
C ILE A 106 12.91 5.73 10.08
N LYS A 107 12.18 6.39 9.18
CA LYS A 107 10.79 6.04 8.83
C LYS A 107 10.68 4.58 8.42
N HIS A 108 11.56 4.12 7.53
CA HIS A 108 11.54 2.75 7.03
C HIS A 108 11.87 1.76 8.14
N LEU A 109 12.90 2.01 8.95
CA LEU A 109 13.25 1.20 10.12
C LEU A 109 12.07 1.08 11.08
N VAL A 110 11.44 2.21 11.43
CA VAL A 110 10.25 2.23 12.31
C VAL A 110 9.09 1.46 11.67
N ARG A 111 8.80 1.67 10.38
CA ARG A 111 7.72 0.99 9.65
C ARG A 111 7.90 -0.53 9.72
N ILE A 112 9.08 -1.05 9.35
CA ILE A 112 9.30 -2.50 9.30
C ILE A 112 9.30 -3.13 10.70
N THR A 113 9.73 -2.41 11.74
CA THR A 113 9.76 -2.96 13.11
C THR A 113 8.42 -2.86 13.83
N VAL A 114 7.73 -1.72 13.76
CA VAL A 114 6.43 -1.48 14.42
C VAL A 114 5.35 -2.40 13.87
N ARG A 115 5.36 -2.62 12.55
CA ARG A 115 4.47 -3.57 11.89
C ARG A 115 4.55 -4.93 12.57
N ARG A 116 5.76 -5.35 12.97
CA ARG A 116 6.01 -6.63 13.60
C ARG A 116 5.55 -6.68 15.05
N ASN A 117 6.34 -6.10 15.95
CA ASN A 117 6.06 -5.96 17.38
C ASN A 117 7.16 -5.17 18.13
N SER A 118 6.98 -5.02 19.44
CA SER A 118 7.94 -4.37 20.33
C SER A 118 9.30 -5.06 20.38
N PHE A 119 9.39 -6.38 20.17
CA PHE A 119 10.68 -7.07 20.05
C PHE A 119 11.49 -6.52 18.87
N TYR A 120 10.90 -6.48 17.67
CA TYR A 120 11.60 -5.95 16.50
C TYR A 120 11.87 -4.47 16.62
N THR A 121 10.99 -3.71 17.29
CA THR A 121 11.21 -2.27 17.54
C THR A 121 12.40 -2.07 18.48
N THR A 122 12.47 -2.82 19.58
CA THR A 122 13.60 -2.80 20.52
C THR A 122 14.90 -3.21 19.82
N LEU A 123 14.84 -4.28 19.02
CA LEU A 123 16.00 -4.77 18.26
C LEU A 123 16.46 -3.73 17.23
N GLY A 124 15.57 -3.23 16.39
CA GLY A 124 15.92 -2.32 15.30
C GLY A 124 16.43 -0.98 15.82
N ILE A 125 15.71 -0.34 16.74
CA ILE A 125 16.09 0.97 17.26
C ILE A 125 17.38 0.86 18.09
N SER A 126 17.46 -0.08 19.03
CA SER A 126 18.63 -0.15 19.91
C SER A 126 19.88 -0.72 19.22
N ARG A 127 19.76 -1.70 18.29
CA ARG A 127 20.94 -2.29 17.61
C ARG A 127 21.34 -1.57 16.33
N LEU A 128 20.39 -1.04 15.56
CA LEU A 128 20.65 -0.50 14.23
C LEU A 128 20.71 1.02 14.21
N LEU A 129 20.01 1.71 15.11
CA LEU A 129 20.07 3.17 15.23
C LEU A 129 20.98 3.63 16.40
N TYR A 130 21.05 2.88 17.50
CA TYR A 130 21.80 3.28 18.70
C TYR A 130 22.90 2.30 19.14
N GLU A 131 23.43 1.45 18.26
CA GLU A 131 24.62 0.57 18.49
C GLU A 131 24.78 -0.09 19.89
N TYR A 132 23.70 -0.40 20.58
CA TYR A 132 23.76 -1.12 21.84
C TYR A 132 24.17 -2.58 21.60
N GLY A 133 24.81 -3.21 22.57
CA GLY A 133 25.20 -4.61 22.56
C GLY A 133 24.00 -5.54 22.67
N THR A 134 24.14 -6.79 22.21
CA THR A 134 23.05 -7.78 22.29
C THR A 134 22.57 -8.02 23.73
N SER A 135 23.49 -8.01 24.70
CA SER A 135 23.16 -8.17 26.13
C SER A 135 22.38 -6.99 26.69
N GLU A 136 22.71 -5.76 26.30
CA GLU A 136 22.01 -4.54 26.73
C GLU A 136 20.60 -4.52 26.15
N VAL A 137 20.45 -4.79 24.85
CA VAL A 137 19.15 -4.80 24.17
C VAL A 137 18.24 -5.89 24.71
N ARG A 138 18.80 -7.05 25.10
CA ARG A 138 18.04 -8.09 25.80
C ARG A 138 17.47 -7.57 27.13
N GLN A 139 18.30 -6.93 27.95
CA GLN A 139 17.85 -6.35 29.23
C GLN A 139 16.76 -5.29 29.04
N MET A 140 16.90 -4.43 28.02
CA MET A 140 15.84 -3.47 27.66
C MET A 140 14.51 -4.17 27.39
N TYR A 141 14.54 -5.22 26.56
CA TYR A 141 13.35 -5.96 26.21
C TYR A 141 12.77 -6.77 27.37
N ASP A 142 13.61 -7.28 28.27
CA ASP A 142 13.18 -8.01 29.46
C ASP A 142 12.33 -7.10 30.38
N VAL A 143 12.74 -5.84 30.56
CA VAL A 143 11.95 -4.82 31.29
C VAL A 143 10.61 -4.54 30.63
N LEU A 144 10.58 -4.48 29.29
CA LEU A 144 9.35 -4.23 28.53
C LEU A 144 8.40 -5.43 28.56
N MET A 145 8.89 -6.67 28.46
CA MET A 145 8.04 -7.84 28.32
C MET A 145 7.43 -8.34 29.61
N GLN A 146 8.18 -8.29 30.72
CA GLN A 146 7.75 -8.77 32.05
C GLN A 146 7.23 -10.23 32.06
N ASP A 147 7.57 -11.03 31.05
CA ASP A 147 7.16 -12.44 30.91
C ASP A 147 8.38 -13.29 30.53
N PRO A 148 9.00 -13.98 31.50
CA PRO A 148 10.19 -14.80 31.26
C PRO A 148 9.98 -15.91 30.24
N THR A 149 8.73 -16.35 30.03
CA THR A 149 8.42 -17.42 29.07
C THR A 149 8.54 -16.99 27.61
N ARG A 150 8.68 -15.68 27.36
CA ARG A 150 8.80 -15.10 26.01
C ARG A 150 10.25 -14.75 25.63
N PHE A 151 11.21 -15.06 26.49
CA PHE A 151 12.62 -14.80 26.23
C PHE A 151 13.13 -15.58 25.02
N LYS A 152 14.06 -14.94 24.31
CA LYS A 152 14.67 -15.47 23.09
C LYS A 152 16.18 -15.57 23.29
N ASP A 153 16.76 -16.65 22.78
CA ASP A 153 18.20 -16.90 22.91
C ASP A 153 19.02 -15.94 22.03
N ASN A 154 20.27 -15.69 22.43
CA ASN A 154 21.16 -14.76 21.72
C ASN A 154 21.32 -15.06 20.21
N PRO A 155 21.39 -16.33 19.74
CA PRO A 155 21.42 -16.62 18.30
C PRO A 155 20.19 -16.10 17.56
N TYR A 156 19.02 -16.14 18.18
CA TYR A 156 17.79 -15.60 17.60
C TYR A 156 17.89 -14.09 17.40
N TRP A 157 18.39 -13.33 18.38
CA TRP A 157 18.59 -11.88 18.25
C TRP A 157 19.53 -11.51 17.10
N ARG A 158 20.65 -12.22 16.96
CA ARG A 158 21.63 -11.98 15.88
C ARG A 158 21.03 -12.29 14.51
N LYS A 159 20.29 -13.40 14.41
CA LYS A 159 19.57 -13.80 13.21
C LYS A 159 18.55 -12.75 12.80
N GLN A 160 17.68 -12.31 13.72
CA GLN A 160 16.68 -11.29 13.42
C GLN A 160 17.30 -9.91 13.11
N LYS A 161 18.46 -9.59 13.69
CA LYS A 161 19.22 -8.39 13.31
C LYS A 161 19.66 -8.46 11.85
N ARG A 162 20.17 -9.60 11.40
CA ARG A 162 20.58 -9.81 10.01
C ARG A 162 19.40 -9.63 9.05
N VAL A 163 18.24 -10.21 9.36
CA VAL A 163 17.00 -10.03 8.58
C VAL A 163 16.64 -8.55 8.43
N LEU A 164 16.72 -7.76 9.51
CA LEU A 164 16.47 -6.31 9.45
C LEU A 164 17.53 -5.57 8.62
N ILE A 165 18.80 -5.96 8.71
CA ILE A 165 19.88 -5.39 7.89
C ILE A 165 19.64 -5.70 6.40
N ASP A 166 19.24 -6.92 6.07
CA ASP A 166 18.97 -7.34 4.70
C ASP A 166 17.77 -6.57 4.11
N GLU A 167 16.70 -6.36 4.88
CA GLU A 167 15.55 -5.52 4.47
C GLU A 167 15.96 -4.06 4.22
N LEU A 168 16.80 -3.49 5.08
CA LEU A 168 17.32 -2.13 4.89
C LEU A 168 18.25 -2.05 3.67
N ARG A 169 19.11 -3.07 3.48
CA ARG A 169 20.00 -3.19 2.31
C ARG A 169 19.18 -3.30 1.03
N GLU A 170 18.09 -4.05 1.02
CA GLU A 170 17.20 -4.14 -0.14
C GLU A 170 16.52 -2.81 -0.46
N ARG A 171 16.04 -2.11 0.58
CA ARG A 171 15.35 -0.82 0.43
C ARG A 171 16.28 0.29 -0.07
N PHE A 172 17.48 0.40 0.49
CA PHE A 172 18.41 1.51 0.24
C PHE A 172 19.56 1.16 -0.70
N ARG A 173 19.77 -0.12 -1.01
CA ARG A 173 20.77 -0.63 -1.95
C ARG A 173 22.17 -0.09 -1.63
N ASP A 174 22.81 0.51 -2.63
CA ASP A 174 24.12 1.11 -2.61
C ASP A 174 24.19 2.46 -1.87
N MET A 175 23.04 3.03 -1.48
CA MET A 175 22.99 4.28 -0.71
C MET A 175 23.46 4.11 0.74
N ILE A 176 23.54 2.88 1.26
CA ILE A 176 24.11 2.60 2.58
C ILE A 176 25.19 1.54 2.46
N ARG A 177 26.23 1.64 3.29
CA ARG A 177 27.31 0.65 3.35
C ARG A 177 27.27 -0.11 4.65
N ILE A 178 27.58 -1.40 4.55
CA ILE A 178 27.68 -2.29 5.70
C ILE A 178 29.15 -2.66 5.88
N VAL A 179 29.62 -2.57 7.11
CA VAL A 179 30.97 -2.91 7.55
C VAL A 179 30.90 -4.02 8.59
N GLU A 180 31.89 -4.91 8.57
CA GLU A 180 32.07 -5.91 9.61
C GLU A 180 32.96 -5.34 10.71
N THR A 181 32.52 -5.41 11.97
CA THR A 181 33.38 -5.06 13.11
C THR A 181 34.43 -6.14 13.37
N PRO A 182 35.47 -5.87 14.19
CA PRO A 182 36.44 -6.90 14.60
C PRO A 182 35.80 -8.15 15.23
N GLN A 183 34.59 -8.02 15.78
CA GLN A 183 33.78 -9.11 16.35
C GLN A 183 32.91 -9.84 15.31
N ARG A 184 33.09 -9.58 14.01
CA ARG A 184 32.27 -10.12 12.90
C ARG A 184 30.78 -9.77 13.03
N GLU A 185 30.47 -8.59 13.58
CA GLU A 185 29.12 -8.06 13.55
C GLU A 185 28.96 -7.13 12.36
N GLU A 186 27.93 -7.35 11.54
CA GLU A 186 27.53 -6.39 10.51
C GLU A 186 26.94 -5.13 11.16
N ARG A 187 27.43 -3.96 10.74
CA ARG A 187 26.94 -2.63 11.12
C ARG A 187 26.89 -1.73 9.90
N PHE A 188 26.09 -0.68 9.96
CA PHE A 188 26.17 0.37 8.95
C PHE A 188 27.43 1.20 9.19
N LEU A 189 28.06 1.67 8.11
CA LEU A 189 29.08 2.70 8.23
C LEU A 189 28.40 3.97 8.73
N ALA A 190 28.60 4.33 9.99
CA ALA A 190 27.93 5.48 10.62
C ALA A 190 28.58 6.81 10.21
N GLN A 191 27.77 7.85 10.12
CA GLN A 191 28.26 9.22 9.91
C GLN A 191 28.67 9.89 11.23
N PRO A 192 29.50 10.95 11.19
CA PRO A 192 29.92 11.67 12.39
C PRO A 192 28.73 12.22 13.18
N ILE A 193 28.71 11.94 14.48
CA ILE A 193 27.64 12.39 15.37
C ILE A 193 27.82 13.89 15.64
N THR A 194 26.80 14.67 15.32
CA THR A 194 26.72 16.09 15.66
C THR A 194 25.50 16.37 16.53
N ARG A 195 25.52 17.46 17.29
CA ARG A 195 24.36 17.89 18.09
C ARG A 195 23.12 18.14 17.21
N ARG A 196 23.32 18.67 16.01
CA ARG A 196 22.25 18.87 15.01
C ARG A 196 21.63 17.53 14.62
N LEU A 197 22.46 16.53 14.29
CA LEU A 197 21.98 15.19 13.93
C LEU A 197 21.22 14.53 15.09
N ILE A 198 21.74 14.62 16.32
CA ILE A 198 21.05 14.09 17.51
C ILE A 198 19.65 14.71 17.65
N ASN A 199 19.56 16.05 17.58
CA ASN A 199 18.27 16.75 17.69
C ASN A 199 17.31 16.34 16.56
N PHE A 200 17.84 16.20 15.35
CA PHE A 200 17.08 15.82 14.17
C PHE A 200 16.53 14.40 14.26
N VAL A 201 17.36 13.43 14.66
CA VAL A 201 16.94 12.03 14.90
C VAL A 201 15.87 11.97 15.98
N ASN A 202 16.06 12.69 17.09
CA ASN A 202 15.08 12.75 18.16
C ASN A 202 13.74 13.31 17.66
N GLU A 203 13.75 14.33 16.81
CA GLU A 203 12.53 14.85 16.21
C GLU A 203 11.87 13.86 15.25
N CYS A 204 12.64 13.17 14.40
CA CYS A 204 12.13 12.08 13.56
C CYS A 204 11.42 11.02 14.40
N LEU A 205 12.07 10.57 15.47
CA LEU A 205 11.55 9.55 16.36
C LEU A 205 10.28 9.99 17.11
N ARG A 206 10.19 11.26 17.54
CA ARG A 206 8.95 11.81 18.10
C ARG A 206 7.81 11.77 17.07
N ARG A 207 8.06 12.21 15.84
CA ARG A 207 7.06 12.21 14.75
C ARG A 207 6.63 10.81 14.34
N PHE A 208 7.52 9.82 14.45
CA PHE A 208 7.25 8.42 14.11
C PHE A 208 6.77 7.56 15.29
N THR A 209 6.75 8.10 16.50
CA THR A 209 6.15 7.44 17.67
C THR A 209 4.65 7.24 17.41
N PRO A 210 4.05 6.09 17.80
CA PRO A 210 2.62 5.85 17.59
C PRO A 210 1.75 6.97 18.15
N TRP A 211 0.82 7.48 17.34
CA TRP A 211 -0.06 8.58 17.77
C TRP A 211 -0.93 8.21 18.98
N ASP A 212 -1.35 9.21 19.76
CA ASP A 212 -2.24 9.05 20.93
C ASP A 212 -1.79 8.00 21.96
N THR A 213 -0.47 7.82 22.07
CA THR A 213 0.15 7.04 23.14
C THR A 213 0.63 7.95 24.26
N VAL A 214 0.49 7.48 25.50
CA VAL A 214 0.88 8.24 26.68
C VAL A 214 2.27 7.78 27.12
N CYS A 215 3.15 8.74 27.41
CA CYS A 215 4.47 8.46 27.97
C CYS A 215 4.33 7.71 29.30
N PRO A 216 4.87 6.49 29.45
CA PRO A 216 4.86 5.81 30.74
C PRO A 216 5.69 6.60 31.75
N GLN A 217 5.14 6.86 32.93
CA GLN A 217 5.79 7.69 33.95
C GLN A 217 6.86 6.92 34.74
N GLN A 218 6.60 5.65 35.05
CA GLN A 218 7.45 4.81 35.88
C GLN A 218 8.05 3.67 35.05
N LEU A 219 9.38 3.70 34.89
CA LEU A 219 10.17 2.68 34.20
C LEU A 219 11.22 2.12 35.18
N ASP A 220 10.74 1.50 36.25
CA ASP A 220 11.59 0.85 37.27
C ASP A 220 11.77 -0.63 36.90
N PRO A 221 12.99 -1.07 36.53
CA PRO A 221 13.27 -2.46 36.21
C PRO A 221 12.96 -3.43 37.36
N ALA A 222 13.11 -2.98 38.62
CA ALA A 222 12.96 -3.84 39.79
C ALA A 222 11.49 -4.08 40.16
N LYS A 223 10.63 -3.06 39.97
CA LYS A 223 9.20 -3.14 40.29
C LYS A 223 8.33 -3.56 39.11
N GLY A 224 8.86 -3.43 37.89
CA GLY A 224 8.07 -3.46 36.68
C GLY A 224 7.21 -2.20 36.53
N SER A 225 6.75 -1.97 35.30
CA SER A 225 5.81 -0.90 34.98
C SER A 225 4.41 -1.50 34.72
N PRO A 226 3.36 -1.01 35.39
CA PRO A 226 1.97 -1.41 35.10
C PRO A 226 1.58 -1.18 33.64
N ALA A 227 2.19 -0.19 32.98
CA ALA A 227 1.93 0.12 31.57
C ALA A 227 2.34 -1.01 30.61
N PHE A 228 3.18 -1.95 31.07
CA PHE A 228 3.65 -3.09 30.29
C PHE A 228 3.13 -4.45 30.77
N ALA A 229 2.40 -4.46 31.89
CA ALA A 229 1.88 -5.68 32.49
C ALA A 229 0.62 -6.14 31.74
N PHE A 230 0.64 -7.37 31.22
CA PHE A 230 -0.55 -8.01 30.65
C PHE A 230 -1.00 -9.16 31.55
N SER A 231 -2.22 -9.07 32.09
CA SER A 231 -2.80 -10.14 32.89
C SER A 231 -3.34 -11.24 31.99
N LYS A 232 -2.87 -12.49 32.16
CA LYS A 232 -3.35 -13.66 31.38
C LYS A 232 -4.85 -13.94 31.52
N LYS A 233 -5.52 -13.35 32.53
CA LYS A 233 -6.97 -13.47 32.74
C LYS A 233 -7.78 -12.39 32.02
N ALA A 234 -7.13 -11.37 31.48
CA ALA A 234 -7.77 -10.25 30.80
C ALA A 234 -8.23 -10.62 29.38
N ASP A 235 -9.00 -9.73 28.75
CA ASP A 235 -9.37 -9.89 27.35
C ASP A 235 -8.08 -9.90 26.51
N PRO A 236 -7.90 -10.85 25.57
CA PRO A 236 -6.78 -10.82 24.63
C PRO A 236 -6.61 -9.48 23.89
N ASP A 237 -7.66 -8.69 23.73
CA ASP A 237 -7.61 -7.34 23.13
C ASP A 237 -6.91 -6.31 24.06
N ASP A 238 -6.82 -6.56 25.38
CA ASP A 238 -6.11 -5.69 26.33
C ASP A 238 -4.57 -5.75 26.14
N GLU A 239 -4.04 -6.73 25.40
CA GLU A 239 -2.61 -6.82 25.07
C GLU A 239 -2.18 -5.74 24.06
N TYR A 240 -3.10 -5.24 23.23
CA TYR A 240 -2.79 -4.25 22.19
C TYR A 240 -2.28 -2.89 22.72
N PRO A 241 -2.96 -2.23 23.69
CA PRO A 241 -2.43 -0.99 24.27
C PRO A 241 -1.10 -1.22 25.00
N VAL A 242 -0.93 -2.37 25.67
CA VAL A 242 0.33 -2.76 26.32
C VAL A 242 1.47 -2.84 25.30
N GLU A 243 1.24 -3.54 24.20
CA GLU A 243 2.23 -3.70 23.14
C GLU A 243 2.56 -2.38 22.44
N THR A 244 1.54 -1.52 22.24
CA THR A 244 1.74 -0.17 21.69
C THR A 244 2.57 0.69 22.67
N ASN A 245 2.34 0.60 23.98
CA ASN A 245 3.12 1.32 24.99
C ASN A 245 4.60 0.85 25.01
N ARG A 246 4.85 -0.44 24.81
CA ARG A 246 6.23 -0.96 24.67
C ARG A 246 6.92 -0.37 23.44
N ILE A 247 6.23 -0.34 22.30
CA ILE A 247 6.72 0.29 21.06
C ILE A 247 6.98 1.79 21.28
N HIS A 248 6.03 2.51 21.88
CA HIS A 248 6.18 3.92 22.24
C HIS A 248 7.43 4.15 23.08
N THR A 249 7.67 3.32 24.09
CA THR A 249 8.78 3.50 25.03
C THR A 249 10.14 3.48 24.32
N ILE A 250 10.28 2.63 23.30
CA ILE A 250 11.50 2.55 22.50
C ILE A 250 11.62 3.69 21.50
N LEU A 251 10.51 4.12 20.90
CA LEU A 251 10.53 5.16 19.86
C LEU A 251 10.57 6.58 20.41
N HIS A 252 9.89 6.86 21.52
CA HIS A 252 9.84 8.21 22.07
C HIS A 252 11.15 8.56 22.78
N PRO A 253 11.91 9.59 22.34
CA PRO A 253 13.27 9.86 22.83
C PRO A 253 13.38 9.99 24.35
N ASP A 254 12.43 10.67 24.99
CA ASP A 254 12.46 10.89 26.44
C ASP A 254 12.07 9.64 27.23
N CYS A 255 11.25 8.75 26.64
CA CYS A 255 10.88 7.49 27.26
C CYS A 255 12.02 6.49 27.14
N PHE A 256 12.67 6.44 25.97
CA PHE A 256 13.81 5.58 25.72
C PHE A 256 15.00 5.99 26.60
N SER A 257 15.28 7.29 26.69
CA SER A 257 16.34 7.80 27.58
C SER A 257 16.08 7.45 29.05
N ARG A 258 14.83 7.54 29.52
CA ARG A 258 14.48 7.13 30.90
C ARG A 258 14.62 5.62 31.13
N LEU A 259 14.25 4.79 30.15
CA LEU A 259 14.47 3.34 30.20
C LEU A 259 15.95 2.99 30.32
N LEU A 260 16.80 3.65 29.52
CA LEU A 260 18.24 3.39 29.53
C LEU A 260 18.90 3.87 30.82
N ALA A 261 18.49 5.05 31.31
CA ALA A 261 18.97 5.58 32.59
C ALA A 261 18.61 4.64 33.75
N SER A 262 17.43 4.04 33.76
CA SER A 262 17.03 3.11 34.83
C SER A 262 17.77 1.76 34.78
N LEU A 263 18.32 1.40 33.62
CA LEU A 263 19.21 0.24 33.42
C LEU A 263 20.69 0.57 33.65
N GLY A 264 21.05 1.84 33.89
CA GLY A 264 22.44 2.27 34.04
C GLY A 264 23.24 2.23 32.74
N PHE A 265 22.59 2.30 31.58
CA PHE A 265 23.24 2.31 30.28
C PHE A 265 23.61 3.72 29.81
N ASP A 266 24.53 3.80 28.84
CA ASP A 266 24.89 5.05 28.17
C ASP A 266 23.67 5.75 27.58
N SER A 267 23.69 7.09 27.58
CA SER A 267 22.66 7.89 26.89
C SER A 267 22.56 7.52 25.41
N PRO A 268 21.35 7.45 24.82
CA PRO A 268 21.19 7.12 23.40
C PRO A 268 21.94 8.10 22.49
N ASN A 269 22.11 9.36 22.90
CA ASN A 269 22.87 10.36 22.15
C ASN A 269 24.35 9.97 21.94
N ASN A 270 24.95 9.26 22.91
CA ASN A 270 26.35 8.82 22.85
C ASN A 270 26.53 7.55 21.99
N ARG A 271 25.42 6.89 21.63
CA ARG A 271 25.42 5.61 20.93
C ARG A 271 24.76 5.70 19.55
N LEU A 272 24.33 6.90 19.14
CA LEU A 272 23.66 7.13 17.87
C LEU A 272 24.55 6.76 16.68
N ALA A 273 24.03 5.96 15.75
CA ALA A 273 24.74 5.45 14.59
C ALA A 273 23.86 5.54 13.34
N VAL A 274 23.63 6.77 12.86
CA VAL A 274 22.94 6.98 11.58
C VAL A 274 23.87 6.56 10.44
N PRO A 275 23.41 5.79 9.44
CA PRO A 275 24.24 5.43 8.29
C PRO A 275 24.75 6.66 7.55
N GLN A 276 26.00 6.62 7.11
CA GLN A 276 26.50 7.51 6.08
C GLN A 276 25.85 7.11 4.75
N PHE A 277 25.24 8.10 4.10
CA PHE A 277 24.53 7.90 2.85
C PHE A 277 25.42 8.21 1.63
N PHE A 278 25.41 7.32 0.63
CA PHE A 278 26.21 7.43 -0.60
C PHE A 278 25.30 7.63 -1.81
N TYR A 279 25.12 8.87 -2.25
CA TYR A 279 24.27 9.21 -3.39
C TYR A 279 24.90 10.36 -4.20
N SER A 280 24.60 10.43 -5.49
CA SER A 280 25.33 11.27 -6.45
C SER A 280 25.12 12.78 -6.30
N HIS A 281 24.13 13.22 -5.50
CA HIS A 281 23.68 14.61 -5.47
C HIS A 281 23.39 15.09 -4.06
N GLY A 282 24.33 15.75 -3.39
CA GLY A 282 24.10 16.41 -2.10
C GLY A 282 23.30 17.70 -2.26
N GLY A 283 21.98 17.63 -2.10
CA GLY A 283 21.11 18.81 -2.05
C GLY A 283 21.09 19.47 -0.68
N GLU A 284 20.82 20.77 -0.65
CA GLU A 284 20.50 21.47 0.59
C GLU A 284 19.18 20.94 1.20
N PRO A 285 19.04 20.96 2.54
CA PRO A 285 17.77 20.65 3.19
C PRO A 285 16.60 21.44 2.62
N ARG A 286 15.49 20.75 2.34
CA ARG A 286 14.31 21.38 1.76
C ARG A 286 13.46 22.07 2.82
N GLY A 287 13.50 23.40 2.82
CA GLY A 287 12.56 24.27 3.52
C GLY A 287 12.38 23.97 5.00
N ASP A 288 11.37 24.58 5.60
CA ASP A 288 10.97 24.28 6.97
C ASP A 288 9.98 23.12 6.98
N ARG A 289 10.46 21.92 7.34
CA ARG A 289 9.66 20.69 7.44
C ARG A 289 8.92 20.55 8.77
N PHE A 290 9.31 21.36 9.76
CA PHE A 290 8.79 21.27 11.12
C PHE A 290 7.54 22.11 11.31
N HIS A 291 7.35 23.11 10.44
CA HIS A 291 6.18 23.96 10.38
C HIS A 291 5.43 23.74 9.05
N PRO A 292 4.62 22.67 8.94
CA PRO A 292 3.82 22.44 7.76
C PRO A 292 2.90 23.65 7.48
N PRO A 293 2.68 24.02 6.21
CA PRO A 293 1.75 25.08 5.88
C PRO A 293 0.34 24.67 6.32
N LYS A 294 -0.45 25.63 6.80
CA LYS A 294 -1.82 25.35 7.19
C LYS A 294 -2.62 24.83 5.98
N LEU A 295 -3.49 23.87 6.25
CA LEU A 295 -4.48 23.44 5.27
C LEU A 295 -5.56 24.50 5.19
N GLU A 296 -5.92 24.86 3.97
CA GLU A 296 -7.03 25.79 3.71
C GLU A 296 -8.35 25.02 3.70
N GLU A 297 -9.49 25.71 3.81
CA GLU A 297 -10.81 25.07 3.78
C GLU A 297 -11.02 24.26 2.49
N GLU A 298 -10.49 24.75 1.36
CA GLU A 298 -10.53 24.06 0.08
C GLU A 298 -9.80 22.70 0.11
N ASP A 299 -8.70 22.59 0.86
CA ASP A 299 -7.95 21.34 0.99
C ASP A 299 -8.82 20.28 1.70
N TYR A 300 -9.50 20.66 2.78
CA TYR A 300 -10.42 19.75 3.51
C TYR A 300 -11.63 19.35 2.67
N ILE A 301 -12.25 20.31 1.97
CA ILE A 301 -13.38 20.05 1.07
C ILE A 301 -12.96 19.06 -0.02
N ARG A 302 -11.79 19.28 -0.63
CA ARG A 302 -11.25 18.40 -1.68
C ARG A 302 -11.05 16.98 -1.16
N LEU A 303 -10.32 16.82 -0.05
CA LEU A 303 -10.03 15.50 0.53
C LEU A 303 -11.32 14.73 0.83
N ARG A 304 -12.29 15.40 1.46
CA ARG A 304 -13.58 14.81 1.78
C ARG A 304 -14.35 14.41 0.54
N ARG A 305 -14.42 15.29 -0.46
CA ARG A 305 -15.09 15.02 -1.73
C ARG A 305 -14.48 13.79 -2.40
N THR A 306 -13.15 13.66 -2.44
CA THR A 306 -12.49 12.46 -2.98
C THR A 306 -12.92 11.20 -2.21
N ARG A 307 -12.92 11.23 -0.87
CA ARG A 307 -13.32 10.08 -0.04
C ARG A 307 -14.77 9.68 -0.31
N GLU A 308 -15.69 10.64 -0.33
CA GLU A 308 -17.12 10.42 -0.62
C GLU A 308 -17.35 9.94 -2.06
N GLU A 309 -16.62 10.48 -3.04
CA GLU A 309 -16.66 10.06 -4.45
C GLU A 309 -16.22 8.61 -4.58
N ARG A 310 -15.09 8.22 -3.95
CA ARG A 310 -14.59 6.83 -3.96
C ARG A 310 -15.57 5.87 -3.26
N ALA A 311 -16.13 6.25 -2.12
CA ALA A 311 -17.14 5.44 -1.44
C ALA A 311 -18.41 5.27 -2.29
N SER A 312 -18.83 6.33 -2.98
CA SER A 312 -19.99 6.29 -3.89
C SER A 312 -19.72 5.41 -5.11
N ARG A 313 -18.51 5.47 -5.69
CA ARG A 313 -18.08 4.58 -6.79
C ARG A 313 -18.11 3.11 -6.36
N ARG A 314 -17.65 2.78 -5.15
CA ARG A 314 -17.70 1.40 -4.63
C ARG A 314 -19.13 0.87 -4.42
N LYS A 315 -20.10 1.74 -4.10
CA LYS A 315 -21.53 1.35 -3.98
C LYS A 315 -22.18 0.91 -5.29
N VAL A 316 -21.73 1.45 -6.42
CA VAL A 316 -22.28 1.13 -7.75
C VAL A 316 -21.34 0.22 -8.56
N PHE A 317 -20.29 -0.26 -7.90
CA PHE A 317 -19.23 -1.03 -8.52
C PHE A 317 -19.74 -2.38 -9.02
N LEU A 318 -19.31 -2.74 -10.23
CA LEU A 318 -19.55 -4.04 -10.83
C LEU A 318 -18.21 -4.62 -11.27
N ALA A 319 -17.77 -5.68 -10.60
CA ALA A 319 -16.47 -6.28 -10.88
C ALA A 319 -16.41 -6.81 -12.31
N ARG A 320 -15.47 -6.28 -13.08
CA ARG A 320 -15.17 -6.72 -14.46
C ARG A 320 -13.76 -7.25 -14.55
N ARG A 321 -12.79 -6.53 -13.99
CA ARG A 321 -11.38 -6.89 -14.09
C ARG A 321 -10.64 -6.47 -12.83
N LEU A 322 -10.43 -7.41 -11.92
CA LEU A 322 -9.71 -7.14 -10.69
C LEU A 322 -8.20 -7.20 -10.96
N ARG A 323 -7.48 -6.21 -10.45
CA ARG A 323 -6.02 -6.11 -10.48
C ARG A 323 -5.50 -6.19 -9.05
N VAL A 324 -4.44 -6.96 -8.86
CA VAL A 324 -3.82 -7.20 -7.57
C VAL A 324 -2.48 -6.48 -7.56
N TYR A 325 -2.33 -5.54 -6.64
CA TYR A 325 -1.10 -4.80 -6.44
C TYR A 325 -0.44 -5.25 -5.14
N VAL A 326 0.88 -5.39 -5.16
CA VAL A 326 1.72 -5.66 -4.00
C VAL A 326 2.74 -4.53 -3.92
N ASP A 327 2.65 -3.72 -2.86
CA ASP A 327 3.48 -2.53 -2.65
C ASP A 327 3.45 -1.55 -3.84
N GLY A 328 2.26 -1.37 -4.42
CA GLY A 328 2.04 -0.49 -5.56
C GLY A 328 2.42 -1.08 -6.92
N LEU A 329 2.95 -2.30 -6.98
CA LEU A 329 3.27 -3.01 -8.23
C LEU A 329 2.16 -3.99 -8.60
N GLU A 330 1.61 -3.90 -9.82
CA GLU A 330 0.64 -4.87 -10.33
C GLU A 330 1.31 -6.24 -10.49
N ARG A 331 0.82 -7.25 -9.77
CA ARG A 331 1.36 -8.63 -9.79
C ARG A 331 0.45 -9.60 -10.51
N ALA A 332 -0.85 -9.33 -10.53
CA ALA A 332 -1.82 -10.23 -11.13
C ALA A 332 -3.08 -9.48 -11.57
N CYS A 333 -3.80 -10.04 -12.52
CA CYS A 333 -5.07 -9.51 -12.98
C CYS A 333 -6.02 -10.66 -13.39
N PHE A 334 -7.30 -10.56 -13.04
CA PHE A 334 -8.29 -11.59 -13.38
C PHE A 334 -9.70 -11.02 -13.57
N ASP A 335 -10.49 -11.70 -14.41
CA ASP A 335 -11.93 -11.45 -14.54
C ASP A 335 -12.67 -12.37 -13.55
N PRO A 336 -13.31 -11.82 -12.49
CA PRO A 336 -13.99 -12.61 -11.47
C PRO A 336 -15.19 -13.40 -12.00
N ARG A 337 -15.71 -13.07 -13.19
CA ARG A 337 -16.82 -13.81 -13.83
C ARG A 337 -16.35 -15.11 -14.48
N ARG A 338 -15.11 -15.12 -14.96
CA ARG A 338 -14.48 -16.31 -15.57
C ARG A 338 -13.78 -17.16 -14.53
N THR A 339 -13.07 -16.48 -13.63
CA THR A 339 -12.22 -17.10 -12.61
C THR A 339 -12.39 -16.32 -11.31
N PRO A 340 -13.22 -16.79 -10.36
CA PRO A 340 -13.51 -16.02 -9.14
C PRO A 340 -12.34 -16.01 -8.14
N ARG A 341 -11.21 -16.64 -8.49
CA ARG A 341 -10.03 -16.80 -7.63
C ARG A 341 -8.76 -16.62 -8.46
N ILE A 342 -7.76 -16.01 -7.86
CA ILE A 342 -6.39 -15.99 -8.34
C ILE A 342 -5.43 -16.34 -7.20
N GLN A 343 -4.27 -16.89 -7.56
CA GLN A 343 -3.18 -17.21 -6.66
C GLN A 343 -1.91 -16.55 -7.16
N LEU A 344 -1.09 -16.04 -6.25
CA LEU A 344 0.24 -15.50 -6.54
C LEU A 344 1.14 -15.67 -5.32
N ASP A 345 2.45 -15.70 -5.54
CA ASP A 345 3.42 -15.69 -4.45
C ASP A 345 3.95 -14.26 -4.25
N VAL A 346 4.14 -13.89 -2.99
CA VAL A 346 4.75 -12.61 -2.59
C VAL A 346 5.95 -12.88 -1.69
N GLY A 347 6.99 -12.05 -1.77
CA GLY A 347 8.15 -12.17 -0.92
C GLY A 347 7.87 -11.77 0.54
N ALA A 348 8.80 -12.09 1.44
CA ALA A 348 8.70 -11.77 2.87
C ALA A 348 8.62 -10.25 3.14
N GLU A 349 9.13 -9.44 2.22
CA GLU A 349 9.15 -7.99 2.24
C GLU A 349 7.79 -7.35 1.96
N ALA A 350 6.84 -8.10 1.39
CA ALA A 350 5.54 -7.57 0.98
C ALA A 350 4.83 -6.86 2.14
N ASP A 351 4.31 -5.65 1.90
CA ASP A 351 3.65 -4.84 2.94
C ASP A 351 2.19 -4.56 2.70
N VAL A 352 1.81 -4.16 1.50
CA VAL A 352 0.42 -3.84 1.19
C VAL A 352 -0.03 -4.65 0.00
N ILE A 353 -1.09 -5.43 0.19
CA ILE A 353 -1.83 -6.07 -0.91
C ILE A 353 -3.09 -5.26 -1.15
N GLU A 354 -3.25 -4.78 -2.36
CA GLU A 354 -4.44 -4.06 -2.79
C GLU A 354 -5.13 -4.80 -3.91
N VAL A 355 -6.46 -4.78 -3.86
CA VAL A 355 -7.30 -5.21 -4.98
C VAL A 355 -7.96 -3.97 -5.54
N ARG A 356 -7.64 -3.65 -6.79
CA ARG A 356 -8.16 -2.51 -7.53
C ARG A 356 -9.01 -2.99 -8.71
N ASP A 357 -9.87 -2.13 -9.22
CA ASP A 357 -10.48 -2.24 -10.55
C ASP A 357 -10.33 -0.88 -11.26
N GLU A 358 -10.58 -0.85 -12.56
CA GLU A 358 -10.60 0.33 -13.39
C GLU A 358 -12.03 0.55 -13.91
N ASP A 359 -12.71 1.56 -13.36
CA ASP A 359 -14.01 1.99 -13.87
C ASP A 359 -13.83 3.14 -14.88
N PRO A 360 -14.89 3.65 -15.53
CA PRO A 360 -14.77 4.81 -16.42
C PRO A 360 -14.23 6.06 -15.71
N GLN A 361 -14.25 6.06 -14.37
CA GLN A 361 -13.72 7.11 -13.53
C GLN A 361 -12.24 6.92 -13.12
N GLY A 362 -11.59 5.85 -13.58
CA GLY A 362 -10.18 5.54 -13.33
C GLY A 362 -10.02 4.39 -12.32
N GLU A 363 -8.84 4.29 -11.72
CA GLU A 363 -8.57 3.26 -10.71
C GLU A 363 -9.44 3.47 -9.47
N LEU A 364 -9.88 2.36 -8.88
CA LEU A 364 -10.66 2.32 -7.64
C LEU A 364 -10.11 1.21 -6.74
N VAL A 365 -9.62 1.58 -5.57
CA VAL A 365 -9.18 0.61 -4.55
C VAL A 365 -10.41 0.02 -3.86
N LEU A 366 -10.55 -1.30 -3.93
CA LEU A 366 -11.68 -2.05 -3.39
C LEU A 366 -11.36 -2.70 -2.05
N ALA A 367 -10.14 -3.20 -1.91
CA ALA A 367 -9.66 -3.82 -0.68
C ALA A 367 -8.18 -3.49 -0.46
N THR A 368 -7.81 -3.24 0.79
CA THR A 368 -6.44 -2.98 1.22
C THR A 368 -6.11 -3.89 2.39
N LEU A 369 -5.08 -4.72 2.26
CA LEU A 369 -4.58 -5.59 3.33
C LEU A 369 -3.14 -5.23 3.65
N LEU A 370 -2.89 -4.86 4.92
CA LEU A 370 -1.53 -4.78 5.46
C LEU A 370 -1.03 -6.20 5.76
N VAL A 371 -0.03 -6.64 5.00
CA VAL A 371 0.57 -7.98 5.04
C VAL A 371 1.36 -8.17 6.32
N ARG A 372 1.13 -9.30 6.97
CA ARG A 372 1.80 -9.69 8.23
C ARG A 372 2.14 -11.18 8.23
N SER A 373 2.85 -11.63 7.19
CA SER A 373 3.21 -13.04 6.97
C SER A 373 3.94 -13.65 8.17
N TYR A 374 4.85 -12.90 8.80
CA TYR A 374 5.63 -13.32 9.99
C TYR A 374 4.79 -13.63 11.24
N GLN A 375 3.51 -13.25 11.28
CA GLN A 375 2.61 -13.55 12.39
C GLN A 375 1.79 -14.83 12.18
N ILE A 376 1.95 -15.52 11.04
CA ILE A 376 1.20 -16.73 10.73
C ILE A 376 2.00 -17.93 11.22
N ALA A 377 1.44 -18.69 12.17
CA ALA A 377 2.13 -19.87 12.69
C ALA A 377 2.31 -20.94 11.58
N PRO A 378 3.31 -21.84 11.72
CA PRO A 378 3.48 -22.95 10.78
C PRO A 378 2.17 -23.74 10.58
N GLY A 379 1.82 -24.03 9.32
CA GLY A 379 0.59 -24.75 8.95
C GLY A 379 -0.69 -23.92 9.01
N GLU A 380 -0.64 -22.68 9.49
CA GLU A 380 -1.80 -21.79 9.50
C GLU A 380 -1.90 -20.95 8.23
N SER A 381 -3.09 -20.41 7.98
CA SER A 381 -3.30 -19.38 6.99
C SER A 381 -3.98 -18.19 7.62
N PHE A 382 -3.54 -16.99 7.28
CA PHE A 382 -4.29 -15.78 7.60
C PHE A 382 -5.36 -15.56 6.55
N ARG A 383 -6.57 -15.18 6.96
CA ARG A 383 -7.67 -14.87 6.06
C ARG A 383 -8.28 -13.54 6.48
N ASP A 384 -8.44 -12.66 5.50
CA ASP A 384 -9.11 -11.39 5.64
C ASP A 384 -10.15 -11.22 4.52
N TRP A 385 -11.08 -10.30 4.68
CA TRP A 385 -12.00 -9.95 3.61
C TRP A 385 -12.58 -8.53 3.74
N ALA A 386 -12.57 -7.82 2.61
CA ALA A 386 -13.34 -6.60 2.44
C ALA A 386 -14.75 -6.97 1.92
N VAL A 387 -15.78 -6.39 2.54
CA VAL A 387 -17.14 -6.39 1.99
C VAL A 387 -17.35 -5.01 1.42
N LEU A 388 -17.53 -4.94 0.10
CA LEU A 388 -17.85 -3.71 -0.60
C LEU A 388 -19.28 -3.29 -0.28
N GLU A 389 -19.57 -2.02 -0.49
CA GLU A 389 -20.84 -1.40 -0.13
C GLU A 389 -22.03 -1.98 -0.92
N SER A 390 -21.79 -2.53 -2.12
CA SER A 390 -22.76 -3.30 -2.92
C SER A 390 -22.83 -4.81 -2.59
N GLY A 391 -22.25 -5.23 -1.46
CA GLY A 391 -22.32 -6.62 -0.99
C GLY A 391 -21.41 -7.59 -1.73
N GLN A 392 -20.48 -7.13 -2.56
CA GLN A 392 -19.40 -7.99 -3.03
C GLN A 392 -18.42 -8.23 -1.88
N LYS A 393 -17.79 -9.40 -1.86
CA LYS A 393 -16.81 -9.76 -0.86
C LYS A 393 -15.53 -10.22 -1.55
N ILE A 394 -14.43 -9.51 -1.26
CA ILE A 394 -13.08 -9.86 -1.67
C ILE A 394 -12.39 -10.49 -0.46
N THR A 395 -12.08 -11.78 -0.54
CA THR A 395 -11.34 -12.51 0.49
C THR A 395 -9.88 -12.61 0.08
N ILE A 396 -8.97 -12.27 0.96
CA ILE A 396 -7.52 -12.42 0.78
C ILE A 396 -7.03 -13.42 1.81
N ARG A 397 -6.38 -14.49 1.37
CA ARG A 397 -5.81 -15.53 2.23
C ARG A 397 -4.30 -15.60 2.01
N LEU A 398 -3.54 -15.48 3.09
CA LEU A 398 -2.08 -15.61 3.11
C LEU A 398 -1.70 -16.95 3.74
N MET A 399 -0.86 -17.70 3.06
CA MET A 399 -0.24 -18.93 3.55
C MET A 399 1.28 -18.71 3.53
N PRO A 400 1.98 -18.68 4.67
CA PRO A 400 3.40 -18.40 4.71
C PRO A 400 4.17 -19.50 3.95
N ILE A 401 5.10 -19.10 3.10
CA ILE A 401 6.08 -19.99 2.48
C ILE A 401 7.29 -20.00 3.38
N ARG A 402 7.69 -21.20 3.83
CA ARG A 402 8.83 -21.36 4.71
C ARG A 402 9.93 -22.16 4.04
N ASP A 403 11.17 -21.77 4.29
CA ASP A 403 12.34 -22.51 3.84
C ASP A 403 12.61 -23.74 4.73
N ALA A 404 13.69 -24.47 4.43
CA ALA A 404 14.12 -25.64 5.21
C ALA A 404 14.49 -25.29 6.67
N SER A 405 14.76 -24.03 6.97
CA SER A 405 15.08 -23.52 8.31
C SER A 405 13.84 -23.01 9.06
N GLU A 406 12.64 -23.28 8.52
CA GLU A 406 11.35 -22.77 8.96
C GLU A 406 11.22 -21.24 8.93
N GLU A 407 12.10 -20.53 8.23
CA GLU A 407 12.02 -19.08 8.06
C GLU A 407 11.02 -18.73 6.98
N ILE A 408 10.33 -17.61 7.15
CA ILE A 408 9.34 -17.16 6.18
C ILE A 408 10.09 -16.49 5.03
N GLU A 409 10.14 -17.15 3.88
CA GLU A 409 10.69 -16.60 2.64
C GLU A 409 9.65 -15.74 1.89
N GLY A 410 8.37 -16.02 2.12
CA GLY A 410 7.28 -15.31 1.46
C GLY A 410 5.91 -15.74 1.92
N ALA A 411 4.90 -15.49 1.10
CA ALA A 411 3.56 -16.00 1.31
C ALA A 411 2.88 -16.32 -0.02
N HIS A 412 2.17 -17.44 -0.05
CA HIS A 412 1.21 -17.74 -1.08
C HIS A 412 -0.09 -16.96 -0.78
N VAL A 413 -0.46 -16.07 -1.70
CA VAL A 413 -1.63 -15.22 -1.61
C VAL A 413 -2.72 -15.78 -2.50
N GLU A 414 -3.86 -16.11 -1.90
CA GLU A 414 -5.09 -16.44 -2.60
C GLU A 414 -6.07 -15.29 -2.47
N ILE A 415 -6.58 -14.79 -3.59
CA ILE A 415 -7.60 -13.75 -3.63
C ILE A 415 -8.84 -14.35 -4.26
N ARG A 416 -9.96 -14.26 -3.56
CA ARG A 416 -11.26 -14.80 -3.98
C ARG A 416 -12.32 -13.72 -3.96
N TYR A 417 -13.04 -13.57 -5.06
CA TYR A 417 -14.21 -12.71 -5.18
C TYR A 417 -15.50 -13.54 -5.04
N THR A 418 -16.46 -13.03 -4.27
CA THR A 418 -17.78 -13.63 -4.08
C THR A 418 -18.85 -12.55 -4.00
N GLU A 419 -19.97 -12.70 -4.70
CA GLU A 419 -21.13 -11.81 -4.57
C GLU A 419 -22.01 -12.31 -3.42
N THR A 420 -22.16 -11.55 -2.34
CA THR A 420 -22.88 -12.03 -1.14
C THR A 420 -24.38 -11.79 -1.19
N GLN A 421 -24.87 -10.95 -2.12
CA GLN A 421 -26.30 -10.64 -2.25
C GLN A 421 -26.75 -10.55 -3.72
N PRO A 422 -27.11 -11.68 -4.36
CA PRO A 422 -27.71 -11.65 -5.70
C PRO A 422 -29.01 -10.82 -5.75
N MET A 423 -29.69 -10.68 -4.61
CA MET A 423 -30.89 -9.83 -4.46
C MET A 423 -30.63 -8.34 -4.65
N GLN A 424 -29.42 -7.82 -4.37
CA GLN A 424 -29.12 -6.40 -4.63
C GLN A 424 -28.91 -6.11 -6.12
N ALA A 425 -28.33 -7.05 -6.86
CA ALA A 425 -28.28 -6.96 -8.32
C ALA A 425 -29.70 -6.91 -8.91
N ILE A 426 -30.62 -7.75 -8.41
CA ILE A 426 -32.05 -7.73 -8.77
C ILE A 426 -32.69 -6.39 -8.38
N ARG A 427 -32.38 -5.82 -7.20
CA ARG A 427 -32.91 -4.52 -6.75
C ARG A 427 -32.40 -3.36 -7.61
N SER A 428 -31.14 -3.37 -8.03
CA SER A 428 -30.57 -2.34 -8.93
C SER A 428 -31.19 -2.42 -10.33
N LEU A 429 -31.48 -3.63 -10.82
CA LEU A 429 -32.21 -3.86 -12.07
C LEU A 429 -33.66 -3.39 -11.95
N ALA A 430 -34.32 -3.71 -10.83
CA ALA A 430 -35.67 -3.25 -10.53
C ALA A 430 -35.74 -1.72 -10.41
N GLN A 431 -34.73 -1.05 -9.83
CA GLN A 431 -34.64 0.41 -9.78
C GLN A 431 -34.47 1.02 -11.17
N ARG A 432 -33.63 0.47 -12.04
CA ARG A 432 -33.51 0.95 -13.44
C ARG A 432 -34.81 0.78 -14.23
N VAL A 433 -35.50 -0.35 -14.04
CA VAL A 433 -36.81 -0.59 -14.66
C VAL A 433 -37.87 0.36 -14.09
N TRP A 434 -37.84 0.62 -12.78
CA TRP A 434 -38.77 1.55 -12.13
C TRP A 434 -38.55 2.99 -12.57
N PHE A 435 -37.31 3.46 -12.64
CA PHE A 435 -37.00 4.81 -13.14
C PHE A 435 -37.31 4.94 -14.63
N GLY A 436 -37.02 3.93 -15.47
CA GLY A 436 -37.41 3.93 -16.87
C GLY A 436 -38.93 3.94 -17.11
N LEU A 437 -39.72 3.47 -16.15
CA LEU A 437 -41.19 3.55 -16.17
C LEU A 437 -41.73 4.88 -15.60
N ALA A 438 -41.01 5.49 -14.65
CA ALA A 438 -41.38 6.77 -14.04
C ALA A 438 -41.01 7.98 -14.92
N ASP A 439 -39.94 7.87 -15.71
CA ASP A 439 -39.47 8.94 -16.61
C ASP A 439 -40.18 8.94 -17.97
N ARG A 440 -41.36 8.30 -18.09
CA ARG A 440 -42.15 8.38 -19.32
C ARG A 440 -42.73 9.79 -19.40
N PRO A 441 -42.19 10.69 -20.26
CA PRO A 441 -42.65 12.06 -20.31
C PRO A 441 -44.07 12.03 -20.85
N GLN A 442 -44.90 12.85 -20.24
CA GLN A 442 -46.20 13.30 -20.70
C GLN A 442 -46.03 14.05 -22.03
N ARG A 443 -45.70 13.32 -23.10
CA ARG A 443 -45.60 13.80 -24.49
C ARG A 443 -46.23 12.77 -25.42
N SER A 444 -47.55 12.86 -25.49
CA SER A 444 -48.32 12.58 -26.70
C SER A 444 -49.73 13.10 -26.44
N HIS A 445 -49.88 14.42 -26.53
CA HIS A 445 -51.12 14.97 -27.07
C HIS A 445 -51.11 14.68 -28.58
N GLU A 446 -52.27 14.28 -29.09
CA GLU A 446 -52.66 14.26 -30.50
C GLU A 446 -52.19 13.09 -31.40
N VAL A 447 -53.09 12.11 -31.52
CA VAL A 447 -53.86 11.75 -32.75
C VAL A 447 -54.04 10.23 -32.88
N THR A 448 -55.22 9.81 -32.40
CA THR A 448 -56.13 8.75 -32.88
C THR A 448 -55.64 7.31 -33.13
N GLY A 449 -56.25 6.39 -32.39
CA GLY A 449 -56.32 4.97 -32.72
C GLY A 449 -56.83 4.15 -31.53
N GLY A 450 -58.15 4.21 -31.28
CA GLY A 450 -58.79 3.70 -30.07
C GLY A 450 -58.50 2.23 -29.74
N LEU A 451 -57.74 2.01 -28.66
CA LEU A 451 -57.72 0.77 -27.89
C LEU A 451 -58.25 1.07 -26.49
N LYS A 452 -59.31 0.35 -26.10
CA LYS A 452 -60.16 0.62 -24.94
C LYS A 452 -59.37 0.61 -23.62
N PRO A 453 -59.67 1.50 -22.64
CA PRO A 453 -58.85 1.71 -21.43
C PRO A 453 -58.96 0.62 -20.34
N GLY A 454 -59.54 -0.54 -20.61
CA GLY A 454 -60.06 -1.44 -19.56
C GLY A 454 -59.03 -2.29 -18.78
N TYR A 455 -57.83 -2.52 -19.32
CA TYR A 455 -57.00 -3.65 -18.84
C TYR A 455 -55.52 -3.36 -18.55
N SER A 456 -55.07 -2.09 -18.65
CA SER A 456 -53.66 -1.76 -18.41
C SER A 456 -53.21 -2.02 -16.96
N TRP A 457 -54.13 -1.95 -16.00
CA TRP A 457 -53.87 -2.23 -14.60
C TRP A 457 -53.69 -3.73 -14.32
N LEU A 458 -54.41 -4.61 -15.05
CA LEU A 458 -54.24 -6.07 -14.93
C LEU A 458 -52.87 -6.52 -15.45
N ALA A 459 -52.39 -5.93 -16.55
CA ALA A 459 -51.05 -6.21 -17.07
C ALA A 459 -49.96 -5.78 -16.07
N LYS A 460 -50.12 -4.63 -15.42
CA LYS A 460 -49.19 -4.16 -14.36
C LYS A 460 -49.25 -5.06 -13.12
N ALA A 461 -50.44 -5.46 -12.68
CA ALA A 461 -50.62 -6.35 -11.55
C ALA A 461 -50.02 -7.75 -11.81
N ALA A 462 -50.25 -8.32 -13.00
CA ALA A 462 -49.68 -9.60 -13.41
C ALA A 462 -48.15 -9.56 -13.45
N ALA A 463 -47.56 -8.45 -13.94
CA ALA A 463 -46.11 -8.27 -13.95
C ALA A 463 -45.52 -8.20 -12.54
N VAL A 464 -46.18 -7.50 -11.61
CA VAL A 464 -45.75 -7.42 -10.20
C VAL A 464 -45.84 -8.79 -9.53
N VAL A 465 -46.94 -9.53 -9.73
CA VAL A 465 -47.12 -10.88 -9.17
C VAL A 465 -46.07 -11.84 -9.71
N ALA A 466 -45.79 -11.81 -11.02
CA ALA A 466 -44.75 -12.63 -11.64
C ALA A 466 -43.35 -12.34 -11.04
N LEU A 467 -43.03 -11.06 -10.79
CA LEU A 467 -41.77 -10.66 -10.15
C LEU A 467 -41.68 -11.16 -8.70
N VAL A 468 -42.77 -11.08 -7.92
CA VAL A 468 -42.81 -11.57 -6.54
C VAL A 468 -42.64 -13.09 -6.49
N VAL A 469 -43.32 -13.83 -7.37
CA VAL A 469 -43.19 -15.29 -7.46
C VAL A 469 -41.77 -15.69 -7.87
N ALA A 470 -41.18 -15.02 -8.86
CA ALA A 470 -39.80 -15.27 -9.29
C ALA A 470 -38.79 -15.01 -8.15
N ALA A 471 -38.95 -13.92 -7.39
CA ALA A 471 -38.10 -13.61 -6.24
C ALA A 471 -38.24 -14.67 -5.14
N PHE A 472 -39.47 -15.13 -4.85
CA PHE A 472 -39.72 -16.16 -3.85
C PHE A 472 -39.09 -17.52 -4.24
N VAL A 473 -39.20 -17.92 -5.50
CA VAL A 473 -38.57 -19.16 -6.02
C VAL A 473 -37.05 -19.08 -5.92
N LEU A 474 -36.44 -17.94 -6.27
CA LEU A 474 -35.00 -17.70 -6.16
C LEU A 474 -34.50 -17.79 -4.71
N VAL A 475 -35.22 -17.20 -3.76
CA VAL A 475 -34.88 -17.29 -2.32
C VAL A 475 -34.96 -18.74 -1.84
N ARG A 476 -35.97 -19.51 -2.27
CA ARG A 476 -36.08 -20.92 -1.90
C ARG A 476 -34.97 -21.78 -2.48
N LEU A 477 -34.56 -21.52 -3.73
CA LEU A 477 -33.46 -22.24 -4.37
C LEU A 477 -32.11 -21.94 -3.71
N GLN A 478 -31.88 -20.70 -3.29
CA GLN A 478 -30.64 -20.30 -2.59
C GLN A 478 -30.56 -20.79 -1.14
N ARG A 479 -31.70 -21.04 -0.50
CA ARG A 479 -31.77 -21.60 0.86
C ARG A 479 -31.59 -23.12 0.90
N ARG A 480 -31.43 -23.82 -0.23
CA ARG A 480 -31.01 -25.22 -0.19
C ARG A 480 -29.57 -25.25 0.35
N PRO A 481 -29.31 -25.85 1.53
CA PRO A 481 -27.95 -25.95 2.04
C PRO A 481 -27.11 -26.69 1.00
N PRO A 482 -25.90 -26.21 0.66
CA PRO A 482 -25.01 -26.95 -0.21
C PRO A 482 -24.82 -28.32 0.42
N GLN A 483 -25.15 -29.38 -0.33
CA GLN A 483 -24.76 -30.72 0.06
C GLN A 483 -23.24 -30.69 0.19
N ILE A 484 -22.77 -30.78 1.43
CA ILE A 484 -21.37 -31.03 1.72
C ILE A 484 -21.12 -32.42 1.16
N GLU A 485 -20.50 -32.52 -0.02
CA GLU A 485 -19.90 -33.76 -0.48
C GLU A 485 -18.96 -34.21 0.63
N ALA A 486 -19.30 -35.34 1.25
CA ALA A 486 -18.44 -35.97 2.23
C ALA A 486 -17.07 -36.19 1.59
N PRO A 487 -15.96 -35.89 2.27
CA PRO A 487 -14.63 -36.12 1.74
C PRO A 487 -14.53 -37.59 1.31
N THR A 488 -14.23 -37.80 0.04
CA THR A 488 -13.95 -39.13 -0.51
C THR A 488 -12.85 -39.76 0.35
N PRO A 489 -13.06 -40.93 0.97
CA PRO A 489 -12.03 -41.56 1.77
C PRO A 489 -10.78 -41.80 0.88
N PRO A 490 -9.57 -41.57 1.41
CA PRO A 490 -8.35 -41.79 0.64
C PRO A 490 -8.32 -43.24 0.17
N ARG A 491 -8.28 -43.41 -1.15
CA ARG A 491 -8.07 -44.70 -1.80
C ARG A 491 -6.68 -45.18 -1.40
N ALA A 492 -6.62 -46.22 -0.58
CA ALA A 492 -5.38 -46.88 -0.19
C ALA A 492 -4.68 -47.41 -1.45
N THR A 493 -3.61 -46.74 -1.87
CA THR A 493 -2.63 -47.28 -2.81
C THR A 493 -1.79 -48.32 -2.08
N LEU A 494 -1.87 -49.57 -2.55
CA LEU A 494 -1.04 -50.68 -2.09
C LEU A 494 0.45 -50.33 -2.27
N PRO A 495 1.33 -50.76 -1.33
CA PRO A 495 2.77 -50.54 -1.45
C PRO A 495 3.30 -51.38 -2.62
N THR A 496 3.89 -50.72 -3.62
CA THR A 496 4.70 -51.41 -4.61
C THR A 496 6.08 -51.64 -4.00
N THR A 497 6.45 -52.90 -3.85
CA THR A 497 7.71 -53.38 -3.31
C THR A 497 8.88 -52.86 -4.17
N PRO A 498 9.89 -52.19 -3.61
CA PRO A 498 11.06 -51.79 -4.38
C PRO A 498 11.97 -52.99 -4.62
N LYS A 499 12.21 -53.28 -5.92
CA LYS A 499 13.24 -54.19 -6.40
C LYS A 499 14.60 -53.53 -6.15
N ILE A 500 15.40 -54.12 -5.25
CA ILE A 500 16.77 -53.68 -4.96
C ILE A 500 17.65 -54.12 -6.13
N GLU A 501 18.19 -53.15 -6.86
CA GLU A 501 19.23 -53.33 -7.88
C GLU A 501 20.54 -52.73 -7.33
N PRO A 502 21.67 -53.48 -7.32
CA PRO A 502 22.91 -53.01 -6.69
C PRO A 502 23.59 -51.89 -7.47
N ALA A 503 23.91 -50.81 -6.77
CA ALA A 503 24.57 -49.62 -7.33
C ALA A 503 26.07 -49.86 -7.61
N ALA A 504 26.50 -49.41 -8.79
CA ALA A 504 27.91 -49.19 -9.12
C ALA A 504 28.39 -47.82 -8.59
N PRO A 505 29.68 -47.67 -8.24
CA PRO A 505 30.22 -46.44 -7.68
C PRO A 505 30.36 -45.35 -8.76
N THR A 506 29.67 -44.23 -8.58
CA THR A 506 29.81 -43.05 -9.46
C THR A 506 30.49 -41.91 -8.72
N SER A 507 31.51 -41.34 -9.39
CA SER A 507 32.31 -40.18 -9.00
C SER A 507 31.50 -38.94 -8.55
N PRO A 508 32.08 -38.08 -7.70
CA PRO A 508 31.41 -36.91 -7.16
C PRO A 508 31.18 -35.83 -8.23
N ALA A 509 29.91 -35.56 -8.53
CA ALA A 509 29.48 -34.45 -9.37
C ALA A 509 29.42 -33.14 -8.54
N SER A 510 29.84 -32.04 -9.17
CA SER A 510 29.82 -30.69 -8.61
C SER A 510 28.42 -30.24 -8.19
N PRO A 511 28.30 -29.39 -7.15
CA PRO A 511 27.02 -28.96 -6.63
C PRO A 511 26.22 -28.16 -7.68
N PRO A 512 24.89 -28.36 -7.77
CA PRO A 512 24.04 -27.65 -8.70
C PRO A 512 23.99 -26.16 -8.35
N VAL A 513 24.20 -25.32 -9.37
CA VAL A 513 24.01 -23.87 -9.30
C VAL A 513 22.57 -23.59 -8.86
N PRO A 514 22.34 -22.79 -7.79
CA PRO A 514 21.00 -22.50 -7.31
C PRO A 514 20.17 -21.75 -8.36
N PRO A 515 18.87 -22.01 -8.47
CA PRO A 515 18.00 -21.35 -9.43
C PRO A 515 17.93 -19.85 -9.13
N THR A 516 18.27 -19.05 -10.14
CA THR A 516 18.16 -17.59 -10.13
C THR A 516 16.72 -17.18 -9.79
N ARG A 517 16.54 -16.45 -8.70
CA ARG A 517 15.22 -15.92 -8.26
C ARG A 517 14.56 -15.13 -9.39
N PRO A 518 13.23 -15.24 -9.57
CA PRO A 518 12.49 -14.39 -10.50
C PRO A 518 12.56 -12.94 -10.01
N GLU A 519 13.30 -12.10 -10.73
CA GLU A 519 13.34 -10.65 -10.50
C GLU A 519 11.93 -10.07 -10.51
N SER A 520 11.62 -9.22 -9.53
CA SER A 520 10.36 -8.49 -9.45
C SER A 520 10.11 -7.72 -10.74
N SER A 521 8.92 -7.91 -11.34
CA SER A 521 8.55 -7.28 -12.62
C SER A 521 8.78 -5.76 -12.56
N PRO A 522 9.73 -5.22 -13.34
CA PRO A 522 10.21 -3.85 -13.16
C PRO A 522 9.28 -2.81 -13.81
N LEU A 523 9.10 -1.68 -13.14
CA LEU A 523 8.30 -0.55 -13.60
C LEU A 523 8.88 0.04 -14.91
N ILE A 524 8.12 0.05 -16.01
CA ILE A 524 8.57 0.55 -17.32
C ILE A 524 8.50 2.09 -17.40
N ALA A 525 7.46 2.68 -16.81
CA ALA A 525 7.23 4.12 -16.77
C ALA A 525 6.34 4.54 -15.59
N ARG A 526 6.37 5.83 -15.25
CA ARG A 526 5.47 6.49 -14.27
C ARG A 526 5.03 7.84 -14.81
N ALA A 527 3.77 8.23 -14.63
CA ALA A 527 3.30 9.59 -14.95
C ALA A 527 2.71 10.28 -13.72
N THR A 528 3.04 11.56 -13.53
CA THR A 528 2.54 12.42 -12.44
C THR A 528 2.31 13.85 -12.95
N TRP A 529 1.54 14.65 -12.22
CA TRP A 529 1.43 16.08 -12.51
C TRP A 529 2.63 16.86 -12.01
N ASN A 530 3.11 17.80 -12.84
CA ASN A 530 4.08 18.80 -12.40
C ASN A 530 3.35 20.13 -12.14
N ILE A 531 3.46 20.62 -10.90
CA ILE A 531 2.76 21.82 -10.42
C ILE A 531 3.64 23.06 -10.57
N ASP A 532 4.94 22.88 -10.81
CA ASP A 532 5.91 23.96 -11.01
C ASP A 532 5.55 24.78 -12.27
N PRO A 533 5.27 26.09 -12.13
CA PRO A 533 5.00 26.97 -13.26
C PRO A 533 6.14 27.00 -14.28
N GLU A 534 7.39 26.90 -13.85
CA GLU A 534 8.57 26.94 -14.73
C GLU A 534 8.69 25.67 -15.57
N ALA A 535 8.18 24.54 -15.06
CA ALA A 535 8.18 23.29 -15.81
C ALA A 535 7.40 23.38 -17.13
N ALA A 536 6.48 24.34 -17.27
CA ALA A 536 5.76 24.58 -18.52
C ALA A 536 6.65 25.16 -19.63
N LEU A 537 7.73 25.88 -19.29
CA LEU A 537 8.64 26.49 -20.26
C LEU A 537 9.50 25.44 -20.98
N GLY A 538 9.88 24.36 -20.28
CA GLY A 538 10.66 23.26 -20.83
C GLY A 538 9.85 22.04 -21.26
N ALA A 539 8.52 22.10 -21.23
CA ALA A 539 7.67 20.97 -21.57
C ALA A 539 7.43 20.87 -23.08
N VAL A 540 7.53 19.64 -23.61
CA VAL A 540 7.17 19.31 -24.99
C VAL A 540 5.69 19.63 -25.19
N ARG A 541 5.40 20.56 -26.09
CA ARG A 541 4.02 20.92 -26.41
C ARG A 541 3.44 19.88 -27.34
N ILE A 542 2.35 19.25 -26.90
CA ILE A 542 1.54 18.41 -27.77
C ILE A 542 0.41 19.27 -28.33
N GLU A 543 0.33 19.35 -29.66
CA GLU A 543 -0.75 20.00 -30.40
C GLU A 543 -1.40 18.96 -31.32
N ALA A 544 -2.74 18.96 -31.36
CA ALA A 544 -3.52 17.91 -32.05
C ALA A 544 -3.35 17.91 -33.58
N THR A 545 -2.84 19.00 -34.16
CA THR A 545 -2.98 19.30 -35.59
C THR A 545 -1.68 19.49 -36.37
N ARG A 546 -0.51 19.42 -35.72
CA ARG A 546 0.78 19.46 -36.43
C ARG A 546 1.58 18.20 -36.13
N GLY A 547 1.75 17.35 -37.14
CA GLY A 547 2.51 16.09 -37.08
C GLY A 547 4.02 16.26 -36.86
N GLU A 548 4.48 17.33 -36.21
CA GLU A 548 5.87 17.47 -35.78
C GLU A 548 6.14 16.49 -34.63
N ALA A 549 6.70 15.34 -34.99
CA ALA A 549 7.17 14.36 -34.04
C ALA A 549 8.38 14.92 -33.28
N THR A 550 8.15 15.45 -32.08
CA THR A 550 9.25 15.73 -31.16
C THR A 550 9.91 14.41 -30.80
N THR A 551 11.19 14.29 -31.12
CA THR A 551 11.98 13.09 -30.82
C THR A 551 12.74 13.32 -29.52
N VAL A 552 12.55 12.45 -28.54
CA VAL A 552 13.30 12.47 -27.28
C VAL A 552 14.25 11.28 -27.23
N ASP A 553 15.52 11.57 -26.96
CA ASP A 553 16.56 10.56 -26.82
C ASP A 553 16.48 9.87 -25.45
N LEU A 554 16.45 8.54 -25.47
CA LEU A 554 16.38 7.66 -24.30
C LEU A 554 17.73 7.06 -23.91
N SER A 555 18.86 7.63 -24.34
CA SER A 555 20.22 7.16 -24.02
C SER A 555 20.52 7.11 -22.51
N ARG A 556 19.84 7.95 -21.72
CA ARG A 556 19.99 8.01 -20.26
C ARG A 556 19.35 6.79 -19.58
N PRO A 557 19.89 6.29 -18.44
CA PRO A 557 19.28 5.18 -17.68
C PRO A 557 17.83 5.44 -17.30
N GLN A 558 17.48 6.72 -17.28
CA GLN A 558 16.17 7.24 -17.00
C GLN A 558 15.98 8.56 -17.75
N THR A 559 14.79 8.75 -18.33
CA THR A 559 14.45 9.97 -19.07
C THR A 559 13.15 10.56 -18.54
N ALA A 560 13.20 11.81 -18.07
CA ALA A 560 12.01 12.55 -17.65
C ALA A 560 11.46 13.36 -18.83
N LEU A 561 10.28 12.97 -19.31
CA LEU A 561 9.55 13.64 -20.37
C LEU A 561 8.49 14.56 -19.76
N ARG A 562 8.65 15.87 -19.92
CA ARG A 562 7.63 16.85 -19.53
C ARG A 562 6.76 17.15 -20.74
N ILE A 563 5.46 16.94 -20.60
CA ILE A 563 4.47 17.10 -21.67
C ILE A 563 3.49 18.18 -21.27
N SER A 564 3.40 19.25 -22.08
CA SER A 564 2.38 20.27 -21.88
C SER A 564 1.11 19.86 -22.63
N VAL A 565 0.01 19.68 -21.89
CA VAL A 565 -1.29 19.26 -22.43
C VAL A 565 -2.31 20.41 -22.32
N PRO A 566 -3.16 20.63 -23.34
CA PRO A 566 -4.23 21.64 -23.27
C PRO A 566 -5.24 21.30 -22.17
N VAL A 567 -5.83 22.31 -21.51
CA VAL A 567 -6.86 22.12 -20.47
C VAL A 567 -8.24 21.85 -21.06
N GLU A 568 -8.50 22.34 -22.27
CA GLU A 568 -9.79 22.25 -22.96
C GLU A 568 -9.61 21.71 -24.38
N ASP A 569 -10.64 21.07 -24.91
CA ASP A 569 -10.70 20.67 -26.33
C ASP A 569 -10.96 21.86 -27.26
N GLU A 570 -10.97 21.62 -28.58
CA GLU A 570 -11.23 22.67 -29.58
C GLU A 570 -12.61 23.32 -29.45
N ALA A 571 -13.56 22.64 -28.80
CA ALA A 571 -14.89 23.14 -28.52
C ALA A 571 -15.02 23.82 -27.14
N GLY A 572 -13.90 24.00 -26.42
CA GLY A 572 -13.85 24.64 -25.10
C GLY A 572 -14.29 23.74 -23.95
N HIS A 573 -14.45 22.44 -24.15
CA HIS A 573 -14.76 21.53 -23.05
C HIS A 573 -13.50 21.16 -22.28
N ALA A 574 -13.48 21.43 -20.98
CA ALA A 574 -12.39 21.05 -20.12
C ALA A 574 -12.19 19.52 -20.10
N TYR A 575 -10.94 19.09 -20.24
CA TYR A 575 -10.57 17.70 -20.03
C TYR A 575 -10.63 17.37 -18.54
N SER A 576 -11.37 16.31 -18.22
CA SER A 576 -11.51 15.78 -16.87
C SER A 576 -10.38 14.83 -16.47
N ARG A 577 -9.75 14.17 -17.46
CA ARG A 577 -8.64 13.23 -17.29
C ARG A 577 -7.69 13.26 -18.47
N TYR A 578 -6.49 12.76 -18.22
CA TYR A 578 -5.47 12.53 -19.22
C TYR A 578 -4.98 11.10 -19.13
N ARG A 579 -4.60 10.52 -20.25
CA ARG A 579 -4.14 9.14 -20.35
C ARG A 579 -2.90 9.10 -21.19
N VAL A 580 -1.83 8.55 -20.61
CA VAL A 580 -0.57 8.33 -21.31
C VAL A 580 -0.47 6.85 -21.61
N THR A 581 -0.24 6.52 -22.87
CA THR A 581 0.00 5.17 -23.33
C THR A 581 1.36 5.11 -23.97
N LEU A 582 2.26 4.31 -23.41
CA LEU A 582 3.56 4.01 -24.02
C LEU A 582 3.38 2.84 -24.99
N MET A 583 3.76 3.07 -26.23
CA MET A 583 3.59 2.15 -27.35
C MET A 583 4.95 1.65 -27.85
N SER A 584 5.05 0.37 -28.18
CA SER A 584 6.16 -0.26 -28.90
C SER A 584 5.61 -0.94 -30.15
N ALA A 585 6.07 -0.58 -31.34
CA ALA A 585 5.55 -1.11 -32.61
C ALA A 585 4.01 -1.16 -32.65
N GLU A 586 3.37 -0.03 -32.29
CA GLU A 586 1.90 0.13 -32.21
C GLU A 586 1.18 -0.70 -31.15
N LYS A 587 1.89 -1.45 -30.30
CA LYS A 587 1.30 -2.20 -29.19
C LYS A 587 1.48 -1.42 -27.88
N PRO A 588 0.42 -1.22 -27.07
CA PRO A 588 0.55 -0.59 -25.77
C PRO A 588 1.30 -1.51 -24.80
N ILE A 589 2.44 -1.04 -24.31
CA ILE A 589 3.26 -1.76 -23.33
C ILE A 589 3.10 -1.20 -21.91
N TRP A 590 2.61 0.03 -21.79
CA TRP A 590 2.29 0.66 -20.51
C TRP A 590 1.20 1.72 -20.69
N LYS A 591 0.35 1.90 -19.67
CA LYS A 591 -0.76 2.85 -19.71
C LYS A 591 -1.03 3.41 -18.31
N HIS A 592 -1.22 4.72 -18.21
CA HIS A 592 -1.56 5.37 -16.96
C HIS A 592 -2.57 6.50 -17.18
N THR A 593 -3.60 6.56 -16.33
CA THR A 593 -4.67 7.55 -16.40
C THR A 593 -4.63 8.44 -15.17
N LEU A 594 -4.59 9.76 -15.38
CA LEU A 594 -4.51 10.77 -14.34
C LEU A 594 -5.73 11.69 -14.42
N ARG A 595 -6.29 12.06 -13.26
CA ARG A 595 -7.34 13.08 -13.18
C ARG A 595 -6.74 14.45 -13.49
N ALA A 596 -7.43 15.27 -14.28
CA ALA A 596 -7.00 16.65 -14.54
C ALA A 596 -6.90 17.44 -13.23
N PRO A 597 -5.81 18.21 -13.00
CA PRO A 597 -5.72 19.14 -11.89
C PRO A 597 -6.83 20.20 -11.98
N GLU A 598 -7.33 20.69 -10.85
CA GLU A 598 -8.17 21.87 -10.86
C GLU A 598 -7.29 23.10 -11.17
N THR A 599 -7.52 23.76 -12.30
CA THR A 599 -6.82 25.00 -12.66
C THR A 599 -7.54 26.20 -12.06
N SER A 600 -6.80 27.08 -11.38
CA SER A 600 -7.24 28.46 -11.19
C SER A 600 -7.44 29.11 -12.55
N SER A 601 -8.56 29.83 -12.72
CA SER A 601 -8.95 30.53 -13.94
C SER A 601 -7.76 31.33 -14.51
N GLY A 602 -7.19 30.89 -15.63
CA GLY A 602 -6.08 31.57 -16.31
C GLY A 602 -4.97 30.64 -16.82
N LYS A 603 -4.77 29.45 -16.24
CA LYS A 603 -3.81 28.47 -16.78
C LYS A 603 -4.42 27.73 -17.97
N ARG A 604 -3.85 27.90 -19.17
CA ARG A 604 -4.32 27.26 -20.42
C ARG A 604 -3.81 25.83 -20.63
N ARG A 605 -2.83 25.37 -19.84
CA ARG A 605 -2.18 24.06 -20.02
C ARG A 605 -1.83 23.42 -18.68
N HIS A 606 -1.89 22.10 -18.61
CA HIS A 606 -1.26 21.32 -17.54
C HIS A 606 0.09 20.78 -17.99
N VAL A 607 0.97 20.47 -17.03
CA VAL A 607 2.27 19.84 -17.31
C VAL A 607 2.29 18.45 -16.72
N LEU A 608 2.40 17.47 -17.59
CA LEU A 608 2.45 16.06 -17.26
C LEU A 608 3.91 15.60 -17.27
N SER A 609 4.39 15.05 -16.16
CA SER A 609 5.74 14.49 -16.06
C SER A 609 5.69 12.99 -16.22
N VAL A 610 6.29 12.46 -17.29
CA VAL A 610 6.39 11.03 -17.60
C VAL A 610 7.84 10.60 -17.42
N ILE A 611 8.11 9.78 -16.42
CA ILE A 611 9.43 9.19 -16.18
C ILE A 611 9.49 7.84 -16.89
N LEU A 612 10.48 7.67 -17.74
CA LEU A 612 10.75 6.44 -18.51
C LEU A 612 12.03 5.79 -17.99
N TYR A 613 12.06 4.46 -17.93
CA TYR A 613 13.25 3.66 -17.58
C TYR A 613 13.70 2.82 -18.78
N PRO A 614 14.53 3.38 -19.70
CA PRO A 614 14.80 2.77 -20.99
C PRO A 614 15.46 1.39 -20.92
N GLN A 615 16.24 1.13 -19.87
CA GLN A 615 16.85 -0.18 -19.59
C GLN A 615 15.83 -1.32 -19.39
N ARG A 616 14.54 -0.99 -19.20
CA ARG A 616 13.45 -1.96 -19.00
C ARG A 616 12.57 -2.13 -20.24
N LEU A 617 12.86 -1.42 -21.33
CA LEU A 617 12.16 -1.57 -22.59
C LEU A 617 12.70 -2.81 -23.31
N SER A 618 11.79 -3.73 -23.67
CA SER A 618 12.15 -5.11 -24.03
C SER A 618 12.87 -5.25 -25.37
N GLU A 619 12.89 -4.22 -26.22
CA GLU A 619 13.39 -4.31 -27.59
C GLU A 619 14.09 -3.02 -28.02
N LYS A 620 15.14 -3.12 -28.84
CA LYS A 620 15.66 -1.93 -29.53
C LYS A 620 14.57 -1.48 -30.51
N GLY A 621 14.13 -0.23 -30.43
CA GLY A 621 13.02 0.21 -31.27
C GLY A 621 12.60 1.65 -31.07
N ARG A 622 11.65 2.05 -31.91
CA ARG A 622 10.95 3.33 -31.78
C ARG A 622 9.76 3.14 -30.82
N TYR A 623 9.75 3.95 -29.79
CA TYR A 623 8.65 4.02 -28.83
C TYR A 623 7.85 5.28 -29.08
N ALA A 624 6.59 5.29 -28.65
CA ALA A 624 5.76 6.50 -28.67
C ALA A 624 5.01 6.66 -27.36
N ALA A 625 5.06 7.85 -26.76
CA ALA A 625 4.17 8.23 -25.67
C ALA A 625 2.96 8.96 -26.25
N GLN A 626 1.85 8.24 -26.40
CA GLN A 626 0.58 8.81 -26.85
C GLN A 626 -0.16 9.41 -25.66
N VAL A 627 -0.68 10.63 -25.82
CA VAL A 627 -1.46 11.31 -24.79
C VAL A 627 -2.88 11.57 -25.28
N GLU A 628 -3.86 11.21 -24.46
CA GLU A 628 -5.28 11.40 -24.72
C GLU A 628 -5.91 12.19 -23.57
N GLY A 629 -6.91 13.01 -23.87
CA GLY A 629 -7.71 13.78 -22.91
C GLY A 629 -9.16 13.32 -22.92
N HIS A 630 -9.81 13.27 -21.76
CA HIS A 630 -11.21 12.84 -21.64
C HIS A 630 -12.14 14.02 -21.39
N THR A 631 -13.09 14.28 -22.29
CA THR A 631 -14.18 15.25 -22.11
C THR A 631 -15.53 14.53 -21.95
N SER A 632 -16.64 15.27 -21.90
CA SER A 632 -17.98 14.70 -21.88
C SER A 632 -18.32 13.88 -23.12
N SER A 633 -17.65 14.14 -24.26
CA SER A 633 -17.83 13.41 -25.52
C SER A 633 -16.92 12.18 -25.66
N GLY A 634 -16.02 11.94 -24.70
CA GLY A 634 -15.17 10.74 -24.66
C GLY A 634 -13.67 11.05 -24.64
N TRP A 635 -12.86 10.06 -25.04
CA TRP A 635 -11.41 10.20 -25.15
C TRP A 635 -11.01 10.78 -26.49
N HIS A 636 -10.22 11.85 -26.45
CA HIS A 636 -9.68 12.56 -27.61
C HIS A 636 -8.16 12.42 -27.61
N ARG A 637 -7.58 12.10 -28.77
CA ARG A 637 -6.13 12.07 -28.92
C ARG A 637 -5.60 13.50 -28.92
N LEU A 638 -4.75 13.83 -27.95
CA LEU A 638 -4.10 15.14 -27.87
C LEU A 638 -2.87 15.17 -28.76
N GLY A 639 -2.13 14.05 -28.82
CA GLY A 639 -1.02 13.83 -29.73
C GLY A 639 -0.06 12.76 -29.22
N GLN A 640 1.18 12.77 -29.72
CA GLN A 640 2.18 11.76 -29.38
C GLN A 640 3.60 12.34 -29.38
N VAL A 641 4.47 11.79 -28.53
CA VAL A 641 5.91 12.07 -28.52
C VAL A 641 6.65 10.83 -28.98
N SER A 642 7.50 10.96 -29.99
CA SER A 642 8.35 9.88 -30.47
C SER A 642 9.58 9.76 -29.57
N LEU A 643 9.91 8.54 -29.17
CA LEU A 643 10.98 8.25 -28.24
C LEU A 643 11.96 7.30 -28.94
N ASN A 644 13.20 7.76 -29.11
CA ASN A 644 14.25 6.98 -29.76
C ASN A 644 15.21 6.44 -28.70
N LEU A 645 15.34 5.12 -28.68
CA LEU A 645 16.37 4.45 -27.91
C LEU A 645 17.63 4.34 -28.78
N THR A 646 18.59 5.26 -28.60
CA THR A 646 19.88 5.19 -29.29
C THR A 646 20.77 4.10 -28.68
N GLU A 647 21.60 3.47 -29.51
CA GLU A 647 22.59 2.49 -29.03
C GLU A 647 23.62 3.18 -28.12
N ARG A 648 23.93 2.53 -26.99
CA ARG A 648 25.04 2.92 -26.12
C ARG A 648 26.36 2.34 -26.61
#